data_AF-A0A6H0XS31-F1
#
_entry.id   AF-A0A6H0XS31-F1
#
_cell.length_a   1.000
_cell.length_b   1.000
_cell.length_c   1.000
_cell.angle_alpha   90.00
_cell.angle_beta   90.00
_cell.angle_gamma   90.00
#
_symmetry.space_group_name_H-M   'P 1'
#
loop_
_entity.id
_entity.type
_entity.pdbx_description
1 polymer ?
#
loop_
_entity_poly.entity_id
_entity_poly.type
_entity_poly.pdbx_seq_one_letter_code
_entity_poly.pdbx_strand_id
1 'polypeptide(L)'
;MDAFTTQQSVELMARIGTKKAFMRLDKLFVNSFMTGPLLGFGCAILVSTNAAPWFQDNAPGLIRMIGASMFPIGLVMIVLTGADLFTSNIMFMTVAFCHRRITIVDLIKSWVISFFGNLGGSLFFVCILMGYGGVFEETSAYRNAAVNLAVQKAVNPQWHQIFLRAIGANWLVCMAVFLSISARDTSGKILAIWFPTMTFVGLALDHVVANMFFMPLGIWCGAPFSVGYYIWKSLIPTLLGNIVGGGFFVGVAYWYLYLTGEDDVEIDFNIGSLATALEAGGPMHRSQQRSDSSTIIGKDPEHLPHSGGNLMSSIGKELSDSSLYAKSHAERRQVKKYWQLTHDQHLFRTPYMLFVNKVTRTRLHATVAFHAKHAYRSLNSAAPHDVLAVLVQRGLIKDIAGDREHLRHVLQQRQVGFYAGIDPTAPSLHLGHLLPLMVLFWLYNHGHHAISLIGGATAQVGDPAGRLVSRTKTDQSTQSTNAESLHRQVCQIWERAEAYGRRHGYTQSGKRTLLNNAEWLQSLNIIEFLRILGSGMRIGAMLGRDTVKNKMEKGDGMSFAEFTYPLLQGWDWWHMYQHHNVQVQIGGSDQYGNIIAGIETIKHCVQSDESHAARSTLSKDATPMGMTTPLLTTSSGQKFGKSAGNAVWLDGSMTSPFDLYAFLLRTPDTDVEQYLKLFTLVPAESIEETVAQHGQTPARRQAQHLLASEVCELVHGAEQAVKTANMHKSIRELSESSPLQLSEAIRLPETLIAQSTFPKLLHHAGLVSTISEGSRMIKNGGLYVINATKFMQVRTETPAQIPSFLDTKSLIVRLGKSKVRMIEAIEVPDKP
;
A
#
# COMPACT_ATOMS: atom_id res chain seq x y z
N MET A 1 2.90 18.60 21.52
CA MET A 1 1.98 18.84 20.40
C MET A 1 2.69 18.34 19.16
N ASP A 2 2.14 17.33 18.48
CA ASP A 2 2.72 16.76 17.25
C ASP A 2 2.46 17.70 16.07
N ALA A 3 3.41 18.62 15.82
CA ALA A 3 3.29 19.66 14.80
C ALA A 3 4.63 19.93 14.12
N PHE A 4 4.60 20.27 12.82
CA PHE A 4 5.77 20.74 12.08
C PHE A 4 6.26 22.09 12.62
N THR A 5 7.57 22.35 12.47
CA THR A 5 8.11 23.69 12.74
C THR A 5 7.48 24.74 11.84
N THR A 6 7.61 25.99 12.25
CA THR A 6 7.25 27.12 11.40
C THR A 6 8.01 27.06 10.07
N GLN A 7 9.31 26.74 10.08
CA GLN A 7 10.11 26.63 8.86
C GLN A 7 9.63 25.49 7.94
N GLN A 8 9.43 24.29 8.47
CA GLN A 8 8.86 23.15 7.72
C GLN A 8 7.46 23.46 7.19
N SER A 9 6.63 24.15 7.98
CA SER A 9 5.27 24.54 7.58
C SER A 9 5.30 25.52 6.40
N VAL A 10 6.22 26.49 6.40
CA VAL A 10 6.38 27.44 5.28
C VAL A 10 6.93 26.74 4.04
N GLU A 11 7.85 25.78 4.21
CA GLU A 11 8.32 24.95 3.11
C GLU A 11 7.20 24.08 2.51
N LEU A 12 6.36 23.47 3.36
CA LEU A 12 5.15 22.74 2.95
C LEU A 12 4.22 23.63 2.14
N MET A 13 4.01 24.87 2.57
CA MET A 13 3.20 25.84 1.82
C MET A 13 3.78 26.11 0.42
N ALA A 14 5.10 26.25 0.31
CA ALA A 14 5.79 26.45 -0.98
C ALA A 14 5.56 25.26 -1.92
N ARG A 15 5.67 24.03 -1.41
CA ARG A 15 5.42 22.79 -2.17
C ARG A 15 3.97 22.64 -2.59
N ILE A 16 3.01 22.94 -1.69
CA ILE A 16 1.58 22.93 -2.00
C ILE A 16 1.26 23.95 -3.10
N GLY A 17 1.80 25.17 -2.99
CA GLY A 17 1.64 26.21 -4.01
C GLY A 17 2.17 25.77 -5.38
N THR A 18 3.34 25.14 -5.39
CA THR A 18 3.96 24.58 -6.60
C THR A 18 3.08 23.49 -7.22
N LYS A 19 2.59 22.54 -6.42
CA LYS A 19 1.69 21.48 -6.89
C LYS A 19 0.41 22.04 -7.51
N LYS A 20 -0.22 23.03 -6.86
CA LYS A 20 -1.45 23.67 -7.35
C LYS A 20 -1.23 24.40 -8.68
N ALA A 21 -0.08 25.07 -8.85
CA ALA A 21 0.23 25.83 -10.06
C ALA A 21 0.30 24.98 -11.34
N PHE A 22 0.72 23.72 -11.19
CA PHE A 22 0.86 22.73 -12.27
C PHE A 22 -0.30 21.74 -12.34
N MET A 23 -1.36 21.91 -11.55
CA MET A 23 -2.57 21.13 -11.67
C MET A 23 -3.26 21.39 -13.02
N ARG A 24 -3.89 20.35 -13.59
CA ARG A 24 -4.69 20.48 -14.83
C ARG A 24 -5.83 21.48 -14.58
N LEU A 25 -6.07 22.40 -15.53
CA LEU A 25 -6.93 23.57 -15.29
C LEU A 25 -8.38 23.20 -14.96
N ASP A 26 -8.90 22.14 -15.59
CA ASP A 26 -10.22 21.59 -15.30
C ASP A 26 -10.31 21.01 -13.88
N LYS A 27 -9.27 20.29 -13.42
CA LYS A 27 -9.20 19.78 -12.05
C LYS A 27 -9.09 20.93 -11.04
N LEU A 28 -8.29 21.95 -11.35
CA LEU A 28 -8.17 23.13 -10.49
C LEU A 28 -9.53 23.82 -10.39
N PHE A 29 -10.20 24.07 -11.51
CA PHE A 29 -11.52 24.71 -11.51
C PHE A 29 -12.57 23.91 -10.72
N VAL A 30 -12.68 22.61 -10.94
CA VAL A 30 -13.62 21.74 -10.19
C VAL A 30 -13.28 21.74 -8.70
N ASN A 31 -12.00 21.66 -8.34
CA ASN A 31 -11.57 21.69 -6.95
C ASN A 31 -11.88 23.04 -6.28
N SER A 32 -11.72 24.15 -7.00
CA SER A 32 -12.07 25.49 -6.53
C SER A 32 -13.58 25.73 -6.48
N PHE A 33 -14.35 25.11 -7.39
CA PHE A 33 -15.81 25.18 -7.39
C PHE A 33 -16.42 24.55 -6.14
N MET A 34 -15.90 23.39 -5.72
CA MET A 34 -16.39 22.69 -4.53
C MET A 34 -16.26 23.50 -3.24
N THR A 35 -15.29 24.42 -3.16
CA THR A 35 -15.12 25.31 -2.00
C THR A 35 -16.35 26.18 -1.74
N GLY A 36 -17.03 26.64 -2.79
CA GLY A 36 -18.18 27.53 -2.67
C GLY A 36 -19.33 26.92 -1.84
N PRO A 37 -19.84 25.73 -2.21
CA PRO A 37 -20.82 24.99 -1.42
C PRO A 37 -20.35 24.63 -0.02
N LEU A 38 -19.10 24.19 0.15
CA LEU A 38 -18.56 23.79 1.44
C LEU A 38 -18.51 24.98 2.43
N LEU A 39 -18.08 26.15 1.96
CA LEU A 39 -18.13 27.38 2.75
C LEU A 39 -19.58 27.84 2.97
N GLY A 40 -20.45 27.63 1.97
CA GLY A 40 -21.87 27.97 1.99
C GLY A 40 -22.60 27.39 3.19
N PHE A 41 -22.31 26.15 3.60
CA PHE A 41 -22.89 25.56 4.81
C PHE A 41 -22.55 26.34 6.09
N GLY A 42 -21.28 26.71 6.28
CA GLY A 42 -20.86 27.53 7.43
C GLY A 42 -21.49 28.93 7.42
N CYS A 43 -21.61 29.53 6.24
CA CYS A 43 -22.27 30.83 6.08
C CYS A 43 -23.79 30.74 6.34
N ALA A 44 -24.45 29.68 5.88
CA ALA A 44 -25.87 29.43 6.12
C ALA A 44 -26.17 29.28 7.62
N ILE A 45 -25.34 28.50 8.34
CA ILE A 45 -25.47 28.38 9.81
C ILE A 45 -25.33 29.75 10.48
N LEU A 46 -24.37 30.58 10.05
CA LEU A 46 -24.21 31.93 10.60
C LEU A 46 -25.46 32.80 10.37
N VAL A 47 -26.08 32.73 9.19
CA VAL A 47 -27.35 33.44 8.92
C VAL A 47 -28.44 32.93 9.86
N SER A 48 -28.57 31.61 10.01
CA SER A 48 -29.57 31.00 10.89
C SER A 48 -29.42 31.43 12.35
N THR A 49 -28.19 31.44 12.87
CA THR A 49 -27.92 31.89 14.24
C THR A 49 -28.24 33.37 14.44
N ASN A 50 -28.06 34.20 13.41
CA ASN A 50 -28.37 35.64 13.49
C ASN A 50 -29.85 35.99 13.30
N ALA A 51 -30.73 34.99 13.07
CA ALA A 51 -32.14 35.22 12.79
C ALA A 51 -33.02 35.50 14.02
N ALA A 52 -32.48 35.43 15.24
CA ALA A 52 -33.23 35.72 16.45
C ALA A 52 -33.10 37.22 16.86
N PRO A 53 -34.15 38.05 16.69
CA PRO A 53 -34.07 39.50 16.93
C PRO A 53 -33.78 39.85 18.39
N TRP A 54 -34.38 39.10 19.33
CA TRP A 54 -34.19 39.32 20.77
C TRP A 54 -32.71 39.33 21.16
N PHE A 55 -31.92 38.42 20.60
CA PHE A 55 -30.49 38.34 20.87
C PHE A 55 -29.71 39.51 20.25
N GLN A 56 -30.15 40.05 19.10
CA GLN A 56 -29.52 41.22 18.48
C GLN A 56 -29.73 42.47 19.34
N ASP A 57 -30.90 42.62 19.95
CA ASP A 57 -31.25 43.80 20.74
C ASP A 57 -30.69 43.74 22.17
N ASN A 58 -30.70 42.56 22.79
CA ASN A 58 -30.42 42.42 24.24
C ASN A 58 -29.02 41.83 24.54
N ALA A 59 -28.42 41.09 23.61
CA ALA A 59 -27.12 40.44 23.83
C ALA A 59 -26.28 40.31 22.53
N PRO A 60 -26.01 41.44 21.82
CA PRO A 60 -25.38 41.41 20.49
C PRO A 60 -23.98 40.77 20.50
N GLY A 61 -23.23 40.92 21.59
CA GLY A 61 -21.92 40.26 21.75
C GLY A 61 -22.02 38.73 21.87
N LEU A 62 -23.03 38.23 22.58
CA LEU A 62 -23.21 36.79 22.82
C LEU A 62 -23.61 36.07 21.52
N ILE A 63 -24.60 36.59 20.80
CA ILE A 63 -25.06 35.96 19.55
C ILE A 63 -23.99 35.99 18.46
N ARG A 64 -23.20 37.05 18.43
CA ARG A 64 -22.02 37.15 17.55
C ARG A 64 -20.98 36.09 17.90
N MET A 65 -20.76 35.79 19.18
CA MET A 65 -19.85 34.72 19.59
C MET A 65 -20.38 33.32 19.30
N ILE A 66 -21.68 33.08 19.50
CA ILE A 66 -22.32 31.79 19.16
C ILE A 66 -22.30 31.57 17.65
N GLY A 67 -22.63 32.58 16.84
CA GLY A 67 -22.55 32.49 15.39
C GLY A 67 -21.12 32.27 14.90
N ALA A 68 -20.17 33.00 15.49
CA ALA A 68 -18.75 32.87 15.16
C ALA A 68 -18.16 31.50 15.52
N SER A 69 -18.66 30.83 16.58
CA SER A 69 -18.15 29.52 16.97
C SER A 69 -18.60 28.40 16.01
N MET A 70 -19.70 28.58 15.28
CA MET A 70 -20.23 27.57 14.35
C MET A 70 -19.75 27.76 12.90
N PHE A 71 -19.35 28.98 12.52
CA PHE A 71 -18.81 29.26 11.19
C PHE A 71 -17.58 28.39 10.77
N PRO A 72 -16.64 28.01 11.66
CA PRO A 72 -15.46 27.22 11.30
C PRO A 72 -15.74 25.89 10.60
N ILE A 73 -16.96 25.33 10.74
CA ILE A 73 -17.38 24.09 10.09
C ILE A 73 -17.08 24.12 8.58
N GLY A 74 -17.38 25.24 7.89
CA GLY A 74 -17.13 25.36 6.46
C GLY A 74 -15.64 25.30 6.09
N LEU A 75 -14.77 25.98 6.85
CA LEU A 75 -13.33 25.96 6.61
C LEU A 75 -12.72 24.60 6.97
N VAL A 76 -13.22 23.94 8.01
CA VAL A 76 -12.82 22.57 8.36
C VAL A 76 -13.12 21.61 7.21
N MET A 77 -14.31 21.67 6.62
CA MET A 77 -14.67 20.83 5.47
C MET A 77 -13.74 21.10 4.27
N ILE A 78 -13.45 22.37 3.97
CA ILE A 78 -12.54 22.75 2.88
C ILE A 78 -11.14 22.17 3.08
N VAL A 79 -10.56 22.35 4.27
CA VAL A 79 -9.20 21.91 4.55
C VAL A 79 -9.10 20.37 4.57
N LEU A 80 -10.05 19.68 5.19
CA LEU A 80 -10.03 18.22 5.28
C LEU A 80 -10.31 17.52 3.94
N THR A 81 -11.11 18.14 3.07
CA THR A 81 -11.36 17.62 1.70
C THR A 81 -10.28 17.99 0.69
N GLY A 82 -9.41 18.95 1.03
CA GLY A 82 -8.38 19.46 0.12
C GLY A 82 -8.94 20.38 -0.98
N ALA A 83 -10.14 20.93 -0.78
CA ALA A 83 -10.77 21.87 -1.70
C ALA A 83 -9.93 23.16 -1.83
N ASP A 84 -9.94 23.76 -3.02
CA ASP A 84 -9.09 24.92 -3.29
C ASP A 84 -9.79 26.23 -2.92
N LEU A 85 -9.41 26.79 -1.77
CA LEU A 85 -9.88 28.09 -1.32
C LEU A 85 -9.01 29.21 -1.87
N PHE A 86 -9.63 30.16 -2.58
CA PHE A 86 -8.93 31.29 -3.22
C PHE A 86 -8.03 32.05 -2.24
N THR A 87 -8.52 32.31 -1.04
CA THR A 87 -7.80 33.14 -0.07
C THR A 87 -6.58 32.47 0.55
N SER A 88 -6.59 31.16 0.76
CA SER A 88 -5.38 30.40 1.13
C SER A 88 -4.49 30.13 -0.09
N ASN A 89 -5.06 30.05 -1.29
CA ASN A 89 -4.30 29.95 -2.54
C ASN A 89 -3.44 31.20 -2.81
N ILE A 90 -3.89 32.40 -2.42
CA ILE A 90 -3.06 33.61 -2.40
C ILE A 90 -1.77 33.37 -1.62
N MET A 91 -1.88 32.88 -0.38
CA MET A 91 -0.75 32.60 0.49
C MET A 91 0.18 31.54 -0.12
N PHE A 92 -0.35 30.37 -0.55
CA PHE A 92 0.46 29.30 -1.14
C PHE A 92 1.23 29.73 -2.40
N MET A 93 0.55 30.41 -3.32
CA MET A 93 1.17 30.87 -4.57
C MET A 93 2.22 31.94 -4.30
N THR A 94 1.99 32.83 -3.34
CA THR A 94 2.95 33.89 -2.99
C THR A 94 4.24 33.29 -2.46
N VAL A 95 4.17 32.34 -1.53
CA VAL A 95 5.37 31.64 -1.02
C VAL A 95 6.10 30.90 -2.13
N ALA A 96 5.38 30.13 -2.95
CA ALA A 96 5.98 29.39 -4.06
C ALA A 96 6.64 30.31 -5.11
N PHE A 97 6.09 31.50 -5.33
CA PHE A 97 6.64 32.51 -6.23
C PHE A 97 7.90 33.16 -5.63
N CYS A 98 7.85 33.60 -4.38
CA CYS A 98 9.00 34.17 -3.67
C CYS A 98 10.17 33.18 -3.59
N HIS A 99 9.87 31.89 -3.39
CA HIS A 99 10.85 30.82 -3.39
C HIS A 99 11.22 30.32 -4.82
N ARG A 100 10.85 31.07 -5.88
CA ARG A 100 11.24 30.82 -7.28
C ARG A 100 10.86 29.45 -7.85
N ARG A 101 9.79 28.84 -7.34
CA ARG A 101 9.25 27.57 -7.85
C ARG A 101 8.22 27.78 -8.96
N ILE A 102 7.48 28.88 -8.94
CA ILE A 102 6.48 29.17 -9.97
C ILE A 102 6.77 30.52 -10.62
N THR A 103 6.25 30.71 -11.83
CA THR A 103 6.32 32.01 -12.50
C THR A 103 5.16 32.92 -12.09
N ILE A 104 5.28 34.21 -12.36
CA ILE A 104 4.18 35.17 -12.14
C ILE A 104 2.94 34.81 -12.97
N VAL A 105 3.13 34.22 -14.16
CA VAL A 105 2.03 33.76 -15.02
C VAL A 105 1.29 32.59 -14.37
N ASP A 106 2.03 31.64 -13.79
CA ASP A 106 1.43 30.50 -13.08
C ASP A 106 0.62 30.95 -11.86
N LEU A 107 1.16 31.93 -11.11
CA LEU A 107 0.49 32.56 -9.98
C LEU A 107 -0.83 33.22 -10.39
N ILE A 108 -0.79 34.12 -11.38
CA ILE A 108 -1.99 34.85 -11.85
C ILE A 108 -3.02 33.86 -12.41
N LYS A 109 -2.59 32.88 -13.21
CA LYS A 109 -3.47 31.85 -13.77
C LYS A 109 -4.20 31.08 -12.68
N SER A 110 -3.48 30.65 -11.63
CA SER A 110 -4.06 29.94 -10.49
C SER A 110 -5.06 30.80 -9.74
N TRP A 111 -4.72 32.07 -9.47
CA TRP A 111 -5.60 33.01 -8.77
C TRP A 111 -6.90 33.26 -9.53
N VAL A 112 -6.83 33.48 -10.85
CA VAL A 112 -8.02 33.72 -11.68
C VAL A 112 -8.95 32.51 -11.66
N ILE A 113 -8.43 31.30 -11.92
CA ILE A 113 -9.25 30.08 -11.95
C ILE A 113 -9.87 29.80 -10.58
N SER A 114 -9.07 29.94 -9.51
CA SER A 114 -9.51 29.72 -8.15
C SER A 114 -10.60 30.70 -7.73
N PHE A 115 -10.43 32.00 -8.03
CA PHE A 115 -11.41 33.05 -7.74
C PHE A 115 -12.76 32.77 -8.40
N PHE A 116 -12.78 32.51 -9.70
CA PHE A 116 -14.02 32.26 -10.43
C PHE A 116 -14.65 30.90 -10.10
N GLY A 117 -13.83 29.88 -9.77
CA GLY A 117 -14.32 28.62 -9.24
C GLY A 117 -15.07 28.82 -7.92
N ASN A 118 -14.43 29.49 -6.94
CA ASN A 118 -15.04 29.78 -5.64
C ASN A 118 -16.35 30.58 -5.80
N LEU A 119 -16.35 31.62 -6.64
CA LEU A 119 -17.54 32.42 -6.94
C LEU A 119 -18.65 31.56 -7.59
N GLY A 120 -18.33 30.77 -8.61
CA GLY A 120 -19.29 29.90 -9.28
C GLY A 120 -19.93 28.89 -8.33
N GLY A 121 -19.13 28.31 -7.43
CA GLY A 121 -19.62 27.39 -6.40
C GLY A 121 -20.54 28.07 -5.38
N SER A 122 -20.19 29.28 -4.93
CA SER A 122 -21.03 30.04 -3.98
C SER A 122 -22.35 30.47 -4.62
N LEU A 123 -22.32 30.92 -5.87
CA LEU A 123 -23.53 31.25 -6.64
C LEU A 123 -24.41 30.02 -6.86
N PHE A 124 -23.82 28.87 -7.21
CA PHE A 124 -24.56 27.60 -7.30
C PHE A 124 -25.28 27.27 -5.99
N PHE A 125 -24.58 27.35 -4.86
CA PHE A 125 -25.17 27.07 -3.56
C PHE A 125 -26.31 28.05 -3.22
N VAL A 126 -26.10 29.36 -3.44
CA VAL A 126 -27.13 30.37 -3.18
C VAL A 126 -28.33 30.19 -4.09
N CYS A 127 -28.14 30.08 -5.41
CA CYS A 127 -29.26 29.99 -6.35
C CYS A 127 -30.03 28.68 -6.25
N ILE A 128 -29.32 27.54 -6.19
CA ILE A 128 -29.95 26.22 -6.25
C ILE A 128 -30.43 25.76 -4.88
N LEU A 129 -29.55 25.76 -3.87
CA LEU A 129 -29.87 25.18 -2.58
C LEU A 129 -30.63 26.16 -1.68
N MET A 130 -30.20 27.42 -1.61
CA MET A 130 -30.85 28.39 -0.71
C MET A 130 -32.07 29.05 -1.35
N GLY A 131 -31.97 29.42 -2.64
CA GLY A 131 -33.04 30.03 -3.43
C GLY A 131 -34.10 29.01 -3.82
N TYR A 132 -33.87 28.28 -4.92
CA TYR A 132 -34.84 27.29 -5.42
C TYR A 132 -35.18 26.17 -4.42
N GLY A 133 -34.25 25.81 -3.55
CA GLY A 133 -34.47 24.82 -2.48
C GLY A 133 -35.28 25.34 -1.29
N GLY A 134 -35.60 26.64 -1.22
CA GLY A 134 -36.52 27.21 -0.23
C GLY A 134 -36.02 27.27 1.21
N VAL A 135 -34.75 26.97 1.48
CA VAL A 135 -34.20 26.77 2.84
C VAL A 135 -34.39 27.97 3.78
N PHE A 136 -34.44 29.20 3.23
CA PHE A 136 -34.69 30.43 4.01
C PHE A 136 -35.96 31.19 3.59
N GLU A 137 -36.83 30.58 2.78
CA GLU A 137 -38.05 31.22 2.29
C GLU A 137 -39.23 31.08 3.27
N GLU A 138 -39.23 30.05 4.12
CA GLU A 138 -40.36 29.74 5.03
C GLU A 138 -40.54 30.75 6.17
N THR A 139 -39.47 31.40 6.66
CA THR A 139 -39.52 32.31 7.81
C THR A 139 -38.89 33.67 7.51
N SER A 140 -39.68 34.74 7.68
CA SER A 140 -39.24 36.13 7.45
C SER A 140 -38.00 36.53 8.27
N ALA A 141 -37.79 35.89 9.43
CA ALA A 141 -36.62 36.09 10.29
C ALA A 141 -35.29 35.77 9.59
N TYR A 142 -35.19 34.66 8.86
CA TYR A 142 -33.96 34.27 8.15
C TYR A 142 -33.67 35.19 6.97
N ARG A 143 -34.72 35.58 6.24
CA ARG A 143 -34.62 36.54 5.14
C ARG A 143 -34.11 37.90 5.63
N ASN A 144 -34.67 38.39 6.74
CA ASN A 144 -34.24 39.64 7.36
C ASN A 144 -32.80 39.56 7.87
N ALA A 145 -32.39 38.44 8.46
CA ALA A 145 -31.01 38.21 8.89
C ALA A 145 -30.02 38.26 7.72
N ALA A 146 -30.35 37.61 6.59
CA ALA A 146 -29.54 37.64 5.38
C ALA A 146 -29.39 39.07 4.81
N VAL A 147 -30.49 39.82 4.73
CA VAL A 147 -30.47 41.24 4.29
C VAL A 147 -29.64 42.09 5.24
N ASN A 148 -29.84 41.97 6.55
CA ASN A 148 -29.14 42.74 7.56
C ASN A 148 -27.63 42.48 7.51
N LEU A 149 -27.20 41.22 7.42
CA LEU A 149 -25.79 40.86 7.29
C LEU A 149 -25.17 41.44 6.01
N ALA A 150 -25.90 41.38 4.89
CA ALA A 150 -25.43 41.93 3.62
C ALA A 150 -25.27 43.46 3.67
N VAL A 151 -26.24 44.18 4.24
CA VAL A 151 -26.20 45.64 4.43
C VAL A 151 -25.09 46.04 5.41
N GLN A 152 -24.94 45.34 6.53
CA GLN A 152 -23.89 45.64 7.52
C GLN A 152 -22.47 45.49 6.96
N LYS A 153 -22.28 44.67 5.94
CA LYS A 153 -20.99 44.46 5.27
C LYS A 153 -20.81 45.34 4.03
N ALA A 154 -21.83 45.48 3.20
CA ALA A 154 -21.74 46.18 1.92
C ALA A 154 -22.21 47.63 1.94
N VAL A 155 -22.97 48.10 2.92
CA VAL A 155 -23.45 49.49 2.97
C VAL A 155 -22.78 50.27 4.09
N ASN A 156 -22.83 49.78 5.33
CA ASN A 156 -22.40 50.53 6.51
C ASN A 156 -20.90 50.94 6.54
N PRO A 157 -19.92 50.06 6.27
CA PRO A 157 -18.50 50.43 6.39
C PRO A 157 -18.00 51.22 5.17
N GLN A 158 -17.09 52.17 5.38
CA GLN A 158 -16.47 52.90 4.27
C GLN A 158 -15.55 52.00 3.43
N TRP A 159 -15.26 52.39 2.19
CA TRP A 159 -14.46 51.58 1.25
C TRP A 159 -13.09 51.17 1.85
N HIS A 160 -12.37 52.12 2.46
CA HIS A 160 -11.09 51.86 3.12
C HIS A 160 -11.23 50.97 4.37
N GLN A 161 -12.36 51.04 5.08
CA GLN A 161 -12.63 50.17 6.23
C GLN A 161 -12.82 48.72 5.76
N ILE A 162 -13.52 48.49 4.65
CA ILE A 162 -13.66 47.16 4.05
C ILE A 162 -12.29 46.60 3.66
N PHE A 163 -11.46 47.41 3.00
CA PHE A 163 -10.11 47.02 2.64
C PHE A 163 -9.27 46.62 3.87
N LEU A 164 -9.24 47.44 4.93
CA LEU A 164 -8.48 47.15 6.16
C LEU A 164 -9.04 45.94 6.92
N ARG A 165 -10.36 45.81 7.02
CA ARG A 165 -11.01 44.62 7.60
C ARG A 165 -10.65 43.37 6.82
N ALA A 166 -10.53 43.48 5.50
CA ALA A 166 -10.15 42.37 4.64
C ALA A 166 -8.69 41.94 4.77
N ILE A 167 -7.79 42.85 5.11
CA ILE A 167 -6.43 42.48 5.51
C ILE A 167 -6.49 41.57 6.75
N GLY A 168 -7.16 42.02 7.81
CA GLY A 168 -7.29 41.24 9.05
C GLY A 168 -8.00 39.90 8.84
N ALA A 169 -9.04 39.87 7.99
CA ALA A 169 -9.78 38.65 7.70
C ALA A 169 -8.87 37.59 7.07
N ASN A 170 -8.19 37.93 5.98
CA ASN A 170 -7.37 36.91 5.32
C ASN A 170 -6.08 36.61 6.07
N TRP A 171 -5.57 37.53 6.88
CA TRP A 171 -4.50 37.19 7.81
C TRP A 171 -4.95 36.05 8.74
N LEU A 172 -6.09 36.17 9.42
CA LEU A 172 -6.60 35.14 10.31
C LEU A 172 -6.99 33.83 9.60
N VAL A 173 -7.57 33.91 8.40
CA VAL A 173 -7.91 32.71 7.60
C VAL A 173 -6.64 31.98 7.13
N CYS A 174 -5.66 32.72 6.61
CA CYS A 174 -4.37 32.13 6.24
C CYS A 174 -3.63 31.59 7.45
N MET A 175 -3.74 32.25 8.61
CA MET A 175 -3.21 31.73 9.88
C MET A 175 -3.90 30.43 10.29
N ALA A 176 -5.24 30.32 10.19
CA ALA A 176 -5.95 29.07 10.45
C ALA A 176 -5.45 27.93 9.53
N VAL A 177 -5.30 28.21 8.24
CA VAL A 177 -4.79 27.22 7.28
C VAL A 177 -3.32 26.88 7.56
N PHE A 178 -2.49 27.87 7.89
CA PHE A 178 -1.10 27.68 8.28
C PHE A 178 -0.99 26.76 9.50
N LEU A 179 -1.69 27.09 10.59
CA LEU A 179 -1.70 26.28 11.81
C LEU A 179 -2.27 24.87 11.55
N SER A 180 -3.23 24.73 10.64
CA SER A 180 -3.73 23.41 10.23
C SER A 180 -2.71 22.59 9.44
N ILE A 181 -1.83 23.23 8.67
CA ILE A 181 -0.73 22.54 7.98
C ILE A 181 0.34 22.12 8.98
N SER A 182 0.59 22.96 9.98
CA SER A 182 1.51 22.63 11.07
C SER A 182 1.03 21.42 11.87
N ALA A 183 -0.28 21.25 12.08
CA ALA A 183 -0.83 20.09 12.78
C ALA A 183 -0.75 18.78 11.96
N ARG A 184 -0.27 17.70 12.58
CA ARG A 184 -0.11 16.38 11.92
C ARG A 184 -1.36 15.50 12.03
N ASP A 185 -2.10 15.60 13.13
CA ASP A 185 -3.34 14.84 13.35
C ASP A 185 -4.61 15.63 12.97
N THR A 186 -5.69 14.91 12.67
CA THR A 186 -6.96 15.52 12.23
C THR A 186 -7.60 16.41 13.30
N SER A 187 -7.49 16.04 14.58
CA SER A 187 -8.09 16.81 15.68
C SER A 187 -7.37 18.15 15.88
N GLY A 188 -6.03 18.14 15.81
CA GLY A 188 -5.19 19.33 15.81
C GLY A 188 -5.54 20.28 14.67
N LYS A 189 -5.77 19.74 13.46
CA LYS A 189 -6.23 20.55 12.31
C LYS A 189 -7.56 21.26 12.57
N ILE A 190 -8.53 20.54 13.12
CA ILE A 190 -9.85 21.11 13.42
C ILE A 190 -9.73 22.24 14.44
N LEU A 191 -8.97 22.03 15.53
CA LEU A 191 -8.76 23.03 16.57
C LEU A 191 -7.98 24.26 16.08
N ALA A 192 -6.93 24.03 15.28
CA ALA A 192 -6.12 25.09 14.67
C ALA A 192 -6.94 26.00 13.75
N ILE A 193 -7.92 25.44 13.05
CA ILE A 193 -8.85 26.20 12.22
C ILE A 193 -9.85 26.96 13.07
N TRP A 194 -10.32 26.38 14.17
CA TRP A 194 -11.48 26.85 14.92
C TRP A 194 -11.30 28.28 15.45
N PHE A 195 -10.22 28.54 16.20
CA PHE A 195 -10.07 29.81 16.92
C PHE A 195 -9.77 31.03 16.04
N PRO A 196 -8.85 30.98 15.06
CA PRO A 196 -8.64 32.12 14.17
C PRO A 196 -9.89 32.39 13.31
N THR A 197 -10.60 31.33 12.92
CA THR A 197 -11.86 31.45 12.17
C THR A 197 -12.96 32.10 12.99
N MET A 198 -13.16 31.61 14.23
CA MET A 198 -14.08 32.22 15.18
C MET A 198 -13.71 33.68 15.47
N THR A 199 -12.41 34.00 15.56
CA THR A 199 -11.95 35.37 15.82
C THR A 199 -12.30 36.29 14.66
N PHE A 200 -12.04 35.91 13.40
CA PHE A 200 -12.35 36.80 12.28
C PHE A 200 -13.86 37.02 12.11
N VAL A 201 -14.68 35.99 12.37
CA VAL A 201 -16.14 36.10 12.29
C VAL A 201 -16.69 36.90 13.46
N GLY A 202 -16.17 36.67 14.67
CA GLY A 202 -16.51 37.41 15.88
C GLY A 202 -16.19 38.89 15.77
N LEU A 203 -15.11 39.25 15.08
CA LEU A 203 -14.74 40.64 14.77
C LEU A 203 -15.50 41.22 13.56
N ALA A 204 -16.34 40.42 12.88
CA ALA A 204 -17.09 40.79 11.69
C ALA A 204 -16.22 41.38 10.56
N LEU A 205 -15.06 40.76 10.34
CA LEU A 205 -14.15 41.17 9.27
C LEU A 205 -14.68 40.79 7.87
N ASP A 206 -14.16 41.42 6.83
CA ASP A 206 -14.62 41.25 5.45
C ASP A 206 -13.76 40.24 4.69
N HIS A 207 -14.38 39.17 4.20
CA HIS A 207 -13.66 38.09 3.52
C HIS A 207 -14.30 37.84 2.15
N VAL A 208 -13.49 37.81 1.10
CA VAL A 208 -13.96 37.86 -0.29
C VAL A 208 -14.82 36.65 -0.60
N VAL A 209 -14.39 35.45 -0.21
CA VAL A 209 -15.13 34.20 -0.48
C VAL A 209 -16.41 34.09 0.36
N ALA A 210 -16.40 34.66 1.57
CA ALA A 210 -17.64 34.69 2.37
C ALA A 210 -18.63 35.70 1.79
N ASN A 211 -18.13 36.84 1.29
CA ASN A 211 -18.94 37.84 0.60
C ASN A 211 -19.46 37.33 -0.75
N MET A 212 -18.80 36.36 -1.39
CA MET A 212 -19.34 35.63 -2.56
C MET A 212 -20.59 34.81 -2.22
N PHE A 213 -20.86 34.54 -0.94
CA PHE A 213 -22.10 33.92 -0.47
C PHE A 213 -23.08 34.96 0.10
N PHE A 214 -22.65 35.78 1.07
CA PHE A 214 -23.54 36.68 1.80
C PHE A 214 -24.17 37.77 0.91
N MET A 215 -23.42 38.31 -0.05
CA MET A 215 -23.94 39.39 -0.90
C MET A 215 -24.96 38.87 -1.91
N PRO A 216 -24.68 37.78 -2.67
CA PRO A 216 -25.70 37.19 -3.52
C PRO A 216 -26.94 36.72 -2.76
N LEU A 217 -26.79 36.13 -1.56
CA LEU A 217 -27.93 35.72 -0.74
C LEU A 217 -28.73 36.94 -0.26
N GLY A 218 -28.07 38.00 0.20
CA GLY A 218 -28.74 39.24 0.59
C GLY A 218 -29.51 39.89 -0.55
N ILE A 219 -28.91 39.94 -1.76
CA ILE A 219 -29.56 40.45 -2.97
C ILE A 219 -30.78 39.58 -3.32
N TRP A 220 -30.65 38.25 -3.27
CA TRP A 220 -31.77 37.32 -3.47
C TRP A 220 -32.92 37.58 -2.47
N CYS A 221 -32.58 37.83 -1.21
CA CYS A 221 -33.52 38.16 -0.16
C CYS A 221 -34.08 39.61 -0.23
N GLY A 222 -33.58 40.46 -1.13
CA GLY A 222 -34.09 41.82 -1.36
C GLY A 222 -33.28 42.94 -0.69
N ALA A 223 -31.97 42.78 -0.52
CA ALA A 223 -31.11 43.84 -0.01
C ALA A 223 -31.11 45.09 -0.94
N PRO A 224 -31.02 46.32 -0.39
CA PRO A 224 -31.21 47.56 -1.12
C PRO A 224 -29.95 48.00 -1.90
N PHE A 225 -29.30 47.09 -2.63
CA PHE A 225 -28.18 47.42 -3.50
C PHE A 225 -28.03 46.45 -4.69
N SER A 226 -27.45 46.94 -5.79
CA SER A 226 -27.28 46.17 -7.02
C SER A 226 -26.00 45.31 -7.00
N VAL A 227 -25.92 44.36 -7.94
CA VAL A 227 -24.69 43.56 -8.18
C VAL A 227 -23.50 44.48 -8.52
N GLY A 228 -23.72 45.53 -9.32
CA GLY A 228 -22.67 46.50 -9.65
C GLY A 228 -22.15 47.24 -8.42
N TYR A 229 -23.05 47.63 -7.51
CA TYR A 229 -22.68 48.23 -6.24
C TYR A 229 -21.87 47.26 -5.36
N TYR A 230 -22.30 46.00 -5.27
CA TYR A 230 -21.55 44.95 -4.58
C TYR A 230 -20.12 44.80 -5.13
N ILE A 231 -19.96 44.72 -6.46
CA ILE A 231 -18.66 44.55 -7.09
C ILE A 231 -17.73 45.71 -6.72
N TRP A 232 -18.19 46.95 -6.91
CA TRP A 232 -17.40 48.14 -6.66
C TRP A 232 -17.07 48.36 -5.17
N LYS A 233 -18.10 48.31 -4.33
CA LYS A 233 -18.03 48.75 -2.94
C LYS A 233 -17.54 47.65 -2.00
N SER A 234 -17.85 46.39 -2.28
CA SER A 234 -17.50 45.27 -1.40
C SER A 234 -16.46 44.35 -2.02
N LEU A 235 -16.70 43.78 -3.19
CA LEU A 235 -15.86 42.72 -3.77
C LEU A 235 -14.43 43.19 -4.04
N ILE A 236 -14.24 44.33 -4.73
CA ILE A 236 -12.92 44.86 -5.07
C ILE A 236 -12.06 45.19 -3.84
N PRO A 237 -12.50 46.05 -2.89
CA PRO A 237 -11.69 46.35 -1.70
C PRO A 237 -11.42 45.11 -0.86
N THR A 238 -12.39 44.20 -0.77
CA THR A 238 -12.22 42.95 -0.01
C THR A 238 -11.20 42.04 -0.68
N LEU A 239 -11.24 41.90 -2.01
CA LEU A 239 -10.27 41.14 -2.79
C LEU A 239 -8.85 41.69 -2.60
N LEU A 240 -8.66 43.00 -2.75
CA LEU A 240 -7.36 43.66 -2.56
C LEU A 240 -6.84 43.49 -1.13
N GLY A 241 -7.71 43.69 -0.13
CA GLY A 241 -7.35 43.53 1.26
C GLY A 241 -6.98 42.08 1.58
N ASN A 242 -7.70 41.09 1.04
CA ASN A 242 -7.35 39.68 1.22
C ASN A 242 -6.02 39.32 0.52
N ILE A 243 -5.73 39.88 -0.66
CA ILE A 243 -4.41 39.71 -1.31
C ILE A 243 -3.29 40.21 -0.40
N VAL A 244 -3.44 41.39 0.21
CA VAL A 244 -2.46 41.92 1.15
C VAL A 244 -2.39 41.08 2.43
N GLY A 245 -3.52 40.74 3.04
CA GLY A 245 -3.59 39.97 4.28
C GLY A 245 -2.93 38.59 4.19
N GLY A 246 -3.29 37.80 3.17
CA GLY A 246 -2.73 36.45 2.99
C GLY A 246 -1.39 36.45 2.27
N GLY A 247 -1.24 37.29 1.25
CA GLY A 247 -0.04 37.34 0.41
C GLY A 247 1.13 38.01 1.11
N PHE A 248 0.94 39.19 1.70
CA PHE A 248 2.03 39.94 2.34
C PHE A 248 2.27 39.51 3.79
N PHE A 249 1.24 39.60 4.66
CA PHE A 249 1.42 39.36 6.10
C PHE A 249 1.66 37.91 6.49
N VAL A 250 1.23 36.96 5.65
CA VAL A 250 1.51 35.54 5.86
C VAL A 250 2.51 35.05 4.82
N GLY A 251 2.20 35.12 3.53
CA GLY A 251 3.06 34.61 2.47
C GLY A 251 4.48 35.20 2.45
N VAL A 252 4.63 36.48 2.12
CA VAL A 252 5.94 37.17 2.03
C VAL A 252 6.63 37.21 3.37
N ALA A 253 5.91 37.59 4.44
CA ALA A 253 6.52 37.72 5.76
C ALA A 253 7.10 36.38 6.26
N TYR A 254 6.37 35.27 6.13
CA TYR A 254 6.87 33.99 6.62
C TYR A 254 7.92 33.40 5.69
N TRP A 255 7.79 33.56 4.38
CA TRP A 255 8.88 33.23 3.46
C TRP A 255 10.15 34.01 3.83
N TYR A 256 10.02 35.33 4.06
CA TYR A 256 11.13 36.21 4.39
C TYR A 256 11.84 35.76 5.67
N LEU A 257 11.06 35.44 6.70
CA LEU A 257 11.56 35.07 8.02
C LEU A 257 12.16 33.66 8.08
N TYR A 258 11.67 32.71 7.27
CA TYR A 258 11.97 31.29 7.47
C TYR A 258 12.61 30.56 6.27
N LEU A 259 12.53 31.09 5.05
CA LEU A 259 13.08 30.41 3.85
C LEU A 259 14.11 31.23 3.08
N THR A 260 14.35 32.50 3.43
CA THR A 260 15.28 33.36 2.68
C THR A 260 16.72 33.12 3.11
N GLY A 261 17.56 32.68 2.18
CA GLY A 261 18.98 32.46 2.45
C GLY A 261 19.28 31.17 3.22
N GLU A 262 18.27 30.33 3.42
CA GLU A 262 18.38 28.98 3.96
C GLU A 262 18.54 27.96 2.81
N ASP A 263 19.36 26.93 3.02
CA ASP A 263 19.47 25.78 2.12
C ASP A 263 18.21 24.89 2.20
N ASP A 264 18.10 23.87 1.35
CA ASP A 264 16.90 23.02 1.24
C ASP A 264 16.40 22.51 2.62
N VAL A 265 15.16 22.87 2.97
CA VAL A 265 14.52 22.47 4.23
C VAL A 265 13.93 21.07 4.09
N GLU A 266 14.48 20.11 4.82
CA GLU A 266 13.95 18.74 4.90
C GLU A 266 12.61 18.73 5.65
N ILE A 267 11.65 17.96 5.14
CA ILE A 267 10.36 17.75 5.81
C ILE A 267 10.20 16.27 6.15
N ASP A 268 10.28 15.96 7.44
CA ASP A 268 9.99 14.62 7.93
C ASP A 268 8.49 14.45 8.20
N PHE A 269 7.82 13.66 7.36
CA PHE A 269 6.40 13.33 7.52
C PHE A 269 6.18 12.09 8.41
N ASN A 270 7.21 11.54 9.06
CA ASN A 270 7.01 10.47 10.03
C ASN A 270 6.43 11.02 11.34
N ILE A 271 5.29 10.48 11.72
CA ILE A 271 4.48 10.88 12.90
C ILE A 271 5.15 10.50 14.23
N GLY A 272 6.39 10.04 14.15
CA GLY A 272 7.36 10.63 15.02
C GLY A 272 8.76 10.09 14.81
N SER A 273 9.60 11.09 14.67
CA SER A 273 11.01 11.05 14.87
C SER A 273 11.32 12.09 15.92
N LEU A 274 12.33 11.79 16.70
CA LEU A 274 12.90 12.64 17.73
C LEU A 274 12.99 14.11 17.35
N ALA A 275 13.46 14.36 16.13
CA ALA A 275 13.61 15.69 15.58
C ALA A 275 12.34 16.56 15.73
N THR A 276 11.15 15.96 15.65
CA THR A 276 9.86 16.67 15.74
C THR A 276 9.60 17.27 17.14
N ALA A 277 10.13 16.68 18.22
CA ALA A 277 9.82 17.12 19.59
C ALA A 277 10.69 18.29 20.09
N LEU A 278 11.93 18.42 19.60
CA LEU A 278 12.90 19.45 20.01
C LEU A 278 12.69 20.80 19.32
N GLU A 279 12.05 20.78 18.16
CA GLU A 279 11.98 21.87 17.19
C GLU A 279 10.95 22.97 17.57
N ALA A 280 10.23 22.81 18.69
CA ALA A 280 9.10 23.65 19.12
C ALA A 280 9.47 24.97 19.85
N GLY A 281 10.73 25.43 19.82
CA GLY A 281 11.20 26.55 20.66
C GLY A 281 12.03 27.64 19.96
N GLY A 282 11.40 28.68 19.41
CA GLY A 282 11.97 30.04 19.28
C GLY A 282 13.06 30.30 18.20
N PRO A 283 13.43 31.58 17.95
CA PRO A 283 14.02 32.00 16.67
C PRO A 283 15.57 32.02 16.61
N MET A 284 16.10 31.52 15.49
CA MET A 284 17.39 31.76 14.80
C MET A 284 18.76 31.64 15.53
N HIS A 285 19.69 30.91 14.89
CA HIS A 285 21.06 31.40 14.67
C HIS A 285 21.69 30.91 13.35
N ARG A 286 22.54 31.78 12.79
CA ARG A 286 23.24 31.71 11.50
C ARG A 286 24.50 30.84 11.61
N SER A 287 24.81 30.01 10.61
CA SER A 287 26.12 29.33 10.51
C SER A 287 26.72 29.49 9.10
N GLN A 288 27.89 30.15 9.03
CA GLN A 288 28.77 30.19 7.86
C GLN A 288 29.90 29.14 8.00
N GLN A 289 30.13 28.41 6.91
CA GLN A 289 31.15 27.40 6.54
C GLN A 289 32.50 27.26 7.31
N ARG A 290 32.96 26.00 7.50
CA ARG A 290 34.16 25.40 6.84
C ARG A 290 34.35 23.88 7.09
N SER A 291 35.19 23.29 6.22
CA SER A 291 35.46 21.87 5.92
C SER A 291 36.34 21.08 6.90
N ASP A 292 36.23 19.75 6.75
CA ASP A 292 37.15 18.63 7.04
C ASP A 292 37.41 18.10 8.47
N SER A 293 37.23 16.77 8.55
CA SER A 293 37.73 15.76 9.50
C SER A 293 37.08 15.59 10.88
N SER A 294 36.59 14.36 11.10
CA SER A 294 36.45 13.55 12.32
C SER A 294 36.28 14.24 13.68
N THR A 295 35.23 13.88 14.44
CA THR A 295 35.28 13.26 15.80
C THR A 295 33.92 13.32 16.55
N ILE A 296 33.34 12.13 16.77
CA ILE A 296 32.82 11.52 18.03
C ILE A 296 31.74 12.24 18.89
N ILE A 297 30.58 11.54 18.94
CA ILE A 297 29.61 11.27 20.04
C ILE A 297 28.82 12.43 20.66
N GLY A 298 27.48 12.27 20.68
CA GLY A 298 26.70 12.78 21.81
C GLY A 298 25.20 12.99 21.62
N LYS A 299 24.45 11.89 21.58
CA LYS A 299 23.06 11.72 22.07
C LYS A 299 21.93 12.56 21.47
N ASP A 300 21.11 11.83 20.71
CA ASP A 300 19.64 11.93 20.70
C ASP A 300 19.03 12.29 22.07
N PRO A 301 17.96 13.11 22.06
CA PRO A 301 16.84 12.83 22.95
C PRO A 301 15.48 12.87 22.24
N GLU A 302 15.08 11.71 21.70
CA GLU A 302 13.71 11.18 21.73
C GLU A 302 12.58 11.67 20.79
N HIS A 303 11.98 10.75 20.00
CA HIS A 303 10.61 11.02 19.52
C HIS A 303 10.04 10.44 18.21
N LEU A 304 10.29 9.19 17.80
CA LEU A 304 9.26 8.17 17.43
C LEU A 304 7.77 8.63 17.22
N PRO A 305 6.86 8.05 16.36
CA PRO A 305 6.89 6.82 15.56
C PRO A 305 6.11 6.77 14.18
N HIS A 306 6.33 5.69 13.45
CA HIS A 306 5.36 4.89 12.68
C HIS A 306 3.84 5.14 12.82
N SER A 307 3.03 4.58 11.89
CA SER A 307 1.75 3.99 12.34
C SER A 307 1.30 2.74 11.56
N GLY A 308 2.09 1.69 11.32
CA GLY A 308 3.07 1.06 12.22
C GLY A 308 4.43 0.76 11.57
N GLY A 309 4.59 1.20 10.33
CA GLY A 309 5.82 1.46 9.58
C GLY A 309 5.67 2.87 8.98
N ASN A 310 6.76 3.53 8.57
CA ASN A 310 6.77 4.95 8.15
C ASN A 310 5.62 5.33 7.19
N LEU A 311 4.52 5.86 7.76
CA LEU A 311 3.29 6.21 7.07
C LEU A 311 3.40 7.65 6.57
N MET A 312 4.13 7.82 5.46
CA MET A 312 3.89 9.01 4.65
C MET A 312 2.52 8.84 3.99
N SER A 313 1.58 9.73 4.34
CA SER A 313 0.33 9.89 3.58
C SER A 313 0.63 10.06 2.09
N SER A 314 -0.33 9.77 1.20
CA SER A 314 -0.17 10.04 -0.25
C SER A 314 0.29 11.49 -0.51
N ILE A 315 -0.15 12.42 0.34
CA ILE A 315 0.29 13.82 0.37
C ILE A 315 1.75 13.96 0.82
N GLY A 316 2.19 13.21 1.82
CA GLY A 316 3.59 13.18 2.28
C GLY A 316 4.56 12.67 1.19
N LYS A 317 4.16 11.67 0.41
CA LYS A 317 4.95 11.21 -0.76
C LYS A 317 4.97 12.23 -1.91
N GLU A 318 3.88 12.95 -2.12
CA GLU A 318 3.81 13.96 -3.17
C GLU A 318 4.56 15.25 -2.79
N LEU A 319 4.65 15.58 -1.51
CA LEU A 319 5.31 16.80 -1.01
C LEU A 319 6.67 16.51 -0.35
N SER A 320 7.23 15.31 -0.54
CA SER A 320 8.57 14.93 -0.04
C SER A 320 9.69 15.71 -0.72
N ASP A 321 10.89 15.68 -0.15
CA ASP A 321 12.07 16.37 -0.70
C ASP A 321 12.47 15.83 -2.08
N SER A 322 12.19 14.54 -2.33
CA SER A 322 12.39 13.88 -3.62
C SER A 322 11.36 14.28 -4.70
N SER A 323 10.31 15.01 -4.33
CA SER A 323 9.25 15.40 -5.25
C SER A 323 9.69 16.46 -6.26
N LEU A 324 9.09 16.43 -7.45
CA LEU A 324 9.21 17.52 -8.42
C LEU A 324 8.75 18.86 -7.85
N TYR A 325 7.92 18.88 -6.81
CA TYR A 325 7.41 20.12 -6.20
C TYR A 325 8.38 20.77 -5.19
N ALA A 326 9.41 20.05 -4.74
CA ALA A 326 10.50 20.60 -3.92
C ALA A 326 11.50 21.40 -4.78
N LYS A 327 11.66 21.03 -6.06
CA LYS A 327 12.65 21.63 -6.97
C LYS A 327 12.38 23.10 -7.32
N SER A 328 13.40 23.84 -7.73
CA SER A 328 13.24 25.18 -8.29
C SER A 328 12.61 25.16 -9.70
N HIS A 329 12.09 26.29 -10.18
CA HIS A 329 11.57 26.38 -11.56
C HIS A 329 12.67 26.09 -12.60
N ALA A 330 13.92 26.49 -12.32
CA ALA A 330 15.06 26.27 -13.20
C ALA A 330 15.45 24.78 -13.29
N GLU A 331 15.57 24.10 -12.14
CA GLU A 331 15.82 22.65 -12.08
C GLU A 331 14.73 21.86 -12.78
N ARG A 332 13.45 22.20 -12.55
CA ARG A 332 12.34 21.56 -13.25
C ARG A 332 12.42 21.74 -14.76
N ARG A 333 12.81 22.92 -15.25
CA ARG A 333 13.03 23.13 -16.69
C ARG A 333 14.15 22.26 -17.22
N GLN A 334 15.25 22.07 -16.50
CA GLN A 334 16.32 21.17 -16.91
C GLN A 334 15.86 19.71 -16.96
N VAL A 335 15.17 19.23 -15.91
CA VAL A 335 14.57 17.88 -15.87
C VAL A 335 13.59 17.69 -17.02
N LYS A 336 12.74 18.68 -17.29
CA LYS A 336 11.75 18.63 -18.39
C LYS A 336 12.41 18.71 -19.77
N LYS A 337 13.52 19.43 -19.91
CA LYS A 337 14.32 19.49 -21.15
C LYS A 337 15.04 18.16 -21.40
N TYR A 338 15.55 17.52 -20.35
CA TYR A 338 16.11 16.15 -20.41
C TYR A 338 15.03 15.12 -20.77
N TRP A 339 13.82 15.28 -20.20
CA TRP A 339 12.65 14.46 -20.54
C TRP A 339 12.13 14.72 -21.96
N GLN A 340 12.12 15.96 -22.43
CA GLN A 340 11.74 16.31 -23.81
C GLN A 340 12.77 15.84 -24.82
N LEU A 341 14.08 15.96 -24.53
CA LEU A 341 15.15 15.41 -25.37
C LEU A 341 15.10 13.88 -25.47
N THR A 342 14.59 13.19 -24.45
CA THR A 342 14.40 11.73 -24.46
C THR A 342 13.03 11.30 -25.02
N HIS A 343 12.02 12.18 -25.04
CA HIS A 343 10.67 11.91 -25.57
C HIS A 343 10.39 12.49 -26.97
N ASP A 344 11.24 13.38 -27.50
CA ASP A 344 11.15 13.89 -28.87
C ASP A 344 11.55 12.86 -29.94
N GLN A 345 11.99 11.66 -29.55
CA GLN A 345 12.09 10.52 -30.49
C GLN A 345 10.76 9.79 -30.72
N HIS A 346 9.70 10.13 -29.97
CA HIS A 346 8.40 9.48 -30.11
C HIS A 346 7.25 10.47 -29.92
N LEU A 347 6.99 11.36 -30.90
CA LEU A 347 5.68 12.02 -31.09
C LEU A 347 5.61 12.79 -32.43
N PHE A 348 5.42 12.07 -33.54
CA PHE A 348 4.54 12.58 -34.60
C PHE A 348 3.20 11.87 -34.44
N ARG A 349 2.23 12.52 -33.78
CA ARG A 349 0.80 12.31 -34.01
C ARG A 349 -0.02 13.35 -33.24
N THR A 350 -0.49 14.36 -33.95
CA THR A 350 -1.77 15.03 -33.67
C THR A 350 -2.57 15.01 -34.99
N PRO A 351 -3.89 14.80 -34.96
CA PRO A 351 -4.66 14.47 -36.15
C PRO A 351 -5.08 15.75 -36.86
N TYR A 352 -4.29 16.18 -37.84
CA TYR A 352 -4.69 17.19 -38.81
C TYR A 352 -4.05 16.88 -40.17
N MET A 353 -4.62 15.89 -40.86
CA MET A 353 -4.82 15.90 -42.31
C MET A 353 -5.46 14.57 -42.71
N LEU A 354 -6.78 14.61 -42.84
CA LEU A 354 -7.44 13.89 -43.92
C LEU A 354 -6.79 14.36 -45.24
N PHE A 355 -6.71 13.43 -46.19
CA PHE A 355 -6.26 13.55 -47.58
C PHE A 355 -4.79 13.17 -47.89
N VAL A 356 -4.69 12.29 -48.91
CA VAL A 356 -3.52 11.88 -49.73
C VAL A 356 -2.80 10.56 -49.36
N ASN A 357 -3.40 9.48 -49.88
CA ASN A 357 -2.82 8.38 -50.67
C ASN A 357 -1.52 7.66 -50.26
N LYS A 358 -1.70 6.39 -49.86
CA LYS A 358 -1.34 5.14 -50.58
C LYS A 358 0.03 5.06 -51.28
N VAL A 359 0.71 3.93 -51.02
CA VAL A 359 1.84 3.29 -51.73
C VAL A 359 3.23 3.58 -51.14
N THR A 360 3.68 2.71 -50.22
CA THR A 360 5.02 2.08 -50.16
C THR A 360 5.26 1.48 -48.77
N ARG A 361 4.70 0.29 -48.50
CA ARG A 361 4.96 -0.42 -47.23
C ARG A 361 5.08 -1.92 -47.46
N THR A 362 6.22 -2.38 -47.98
CA THR A 362 6.52 -3.83 -48.02
C THR A 362 8.00 -4.23 -48.04
N ARG A 363 8.99 -3.32 -47.90
CA ARG A 363 10.41 -3.73 -47.92
C ARG A 363 11.30 -3.27 -46.76
N LEU A 364 10.81 -2.44 -45.83
CA LEU A 364 11.65 -1.91 -44.74
C LEU A 364 11.56 -2.69 -43.41
N HIS A 365 10.60 -3.60 -43.23
CA HIS A 365 10.33 -4.21 -41.91
C HIS A 365 11.25 -5.39 -41.54
N ALA A 366 11.97 -6.00 -42.49
CA ALA A 366 12.82 -7.17 -42.19
C ALA A 366 14.22 -6.78 -41.67
N THR A 367 14.82 -5.70 -42.18
CA THR A 367 16.21 -5.33 -41.86
C THR A 367 16.32 -4.54 -40.56
N VAL A 368 15.30 -3.74 -40.23
CA VAL A 368 15.23 -2.94 -38.99
C VAL A 368 14.93 -3.82 -37.77
N ALA A 369 14.11 -4.86 -37.92
CA ALA A 369 13.80 -5.80 -36.84
C ALA A 369 15.03 -6.64 -36.42
N PHE A 370 15.94 -6.93 -37.34
CA PHE A 370 17.17 -7.68 -37.05
C PHE A 370 18.21 -6.82 -36.32
N HIS A 371 18.38 -5.55 -36.71
CA HIS A 371 19.35 -4.64 -36.08
C HIS A 371 18.86 -4.07 -34.74
N ALA A 372 17.56 -3.82 -34.57
CA ALA A 372 16.99 -3.39 -33.29
C ALA A 372 17.12 -4.48 -32.21
N LYS A 373 17.00 -5.76 -32.58
CA LYS A 373 17.13 -6.90 -31.65
C LYS A 373 18.57 -7.11 -31.17
N HIS A 374 19.56 -6.72 -31.98
CA HIS A 374 20.98 -6.77 -31.61
C HIS A 374 21.43 -5.54 -30.81
N ALA A 375 20.94 -4.34 -31.15
CA ALA A 375 21.23 -3.11 -30.41
C ALA A 375 20.56 -3.05 -29.03
N TYR A 376 19.35 -3.61 -28.88
CA TYR A 376 18.65 -3.70 -27.59
C TYR A 376 19.33 -4.72 -26.65
N ARG A 377 19.87 -5.82 -27.20
CA ARG A 377 20.66 -6.79 -26.42
C ARG A 377 22.03 -6.26 -25.99
N SER A 378 22.64 -5.34 -26.73
CA SER A 378 23.95 -4.75 -26.37
C SER A 378 23.86 -3.55 -25.41
N LEU A 379 22.69 -2.94 -25.25
CA LEU A 379 22.47 -1.81 -24.32
C LEU A 379 22.08 -2.27 -22.90
N ASN A 380 21.46 -3.45 -22.76
CA ASN A 380 21.09 -4.02 -21.45
C ASN A 380 22.17 -4.89 -20.79
N SER A 381 23.34 -5.05 -21.41
CA SER A 381 24.44 -5.84 -20.85
C SER A 381 25.40 -5.03 -19.96
N ALA A 382 25.06 -3.80 -19.55
CA ALA A 382 26.00 -2.90 -18.88
C ALA A 382 25.42 -1.89 -17.87
N ALA A 383 24.35 -2.24 -17.13
CA ALA A 383 23.96 -1.48 -15.92
C ALA A 383 23.97 -2.42 -14.70
N PRO A 384 24.67 -2.10 -13.60
CA PRO A 384 24.62 -2.92 -12.38
C PRO A 384 23.17 -3.02 -11.90
N HIS A 385 22.66 -4.25 -11.85
CA HIS A 385 21.25 -4.55 -11.59
C HIS A 385 20.85 -4.12 -10.18
N ASP A 386 20.00 -3.09 -10.08
CA ASP A 386 19.36 -2.68 -8.83
C ASP A 386 18.35 -3.75 -8.38
N VAL A 387 18.82 -4.74 -7.62
CA VAL A 387 17.99 -5.85 -7.13
C VAL A 387 16.81 -5.38 -6.28
N LEU A 388 16.97 -4.27 -5.55
CA LEU A 388 15.88 -3.72 -4.74
C LEU A 388 14.77 -3.20 -5.64
N ALA A 389 15.10 -2.54 -6.76
CA ALA A 389 14.12 -2.14 -7.76
C ALA A 389 13.38 -3.34 -8.38
N VAL A 390 14.08 -4.44 -8.66
CA VAL A 390 13.48 -5.69 -9.15
C VAL A 390 12.45 -6.23 -8.15
N LEU A 391 12.83 -6.36 -6.87
CA LEU A 391 11.94 -6.85 -5.83
C LEU A 391 10.70 -5.95 -5.65
N VAL A 392 10.85 -4.63 -5.77
CA VAL A 392 9.75 -3.66 -5.68
C VAL A 392 8.83 -3.74 -6.90
N GLN A 393 9.38 -3.79 -8.11
CA GLN A 393 8.61 -3.90 -9.36
C GLN A 393 7.75 -5.17 -9.37
N ARG A 394 8.26 -6.27 -8.78
CA ARG A 394 7.53 -7.53 -8.65
C ARG A 394 6.52 -7.55 -7.50
N GLY A 395 6.48 -6.51 -6.67
CA GLY A 395 5.60 -6.45 -5.51
C GLY A 395 5.99 -7.40 -4.37
N LEU A 396 7.24 -7.86 -4.32
CA LEU A 396 7.74 -8.79 -3.31
C LEU A 396 8.00 -8.10 -1.96
N ILE A 397 8.08 -6.78 -1.92
CA ILE A 397 8.34 -5.99 -0.72
C ILE A 397 7.08 -5.22 -0.33
N LYS A 398 6.60 -5.46 0.89
CA LYS A 398 5.54 -4.69 1.51
C LYS A 398 6.12 -3.55 2.35
N ASP A 399 6.93 -3.87 3.36
CA ASP A 399 7.54 -2.90 4.27
C ASP A 399 9.06 -3.14 4.36
N ILE A 400 9.82 -2.06 4.59
CA ILE A 400 11.25 -2.11 4.92
C ILE A 400 11.40 -1.52 6.32
N ALA A 401 11.99 -2.29 7.23
CA ALA A 401 12.34 -1.87 8.57
C ALA A 401 13.77 -1.32 8.56
N GLY A 402 13.91 0.01 8.50
CA GLY A 402 15.19 0.70 8.33
C GLY A 402 15.15 1.71 7.18
N ASP A 403 16.30 2.25 6.80
CA ASP A 403 16.42 3.22 5.71
C ASP A 403 16.51 2.50 4.36
N ARG A 404 15.50 2.70 3.52
CA ARG A 404 15.38 2.10 2.19
C ARG A 404 16.47 2.57 1.22
N GLU A 405 16.78 3.86 1.19
CA GLU A 405 17.77 4.39 0.25
C GLU A 405 19.17 3.98 0.70
N HIS A 406 19.40 3.89 2.02
CA HIS A 406 20.60 3.28 2.54
C HIS A 406 20.73 1.81 2.15
N LEU A 407 19.68 1.00 2.32
CA LEU A 407 19.69 -0.41 1.88
C LEU A 407 20.02 -0.51 0.38
N ARG A 408 19.38 0.32 -0.45
CA ARG A 408 19.65 0.38 -1.89
C ARG A 408 21.12 0.67 -2.18
N HIS A 409 21.68 1.67 -1.50
CA HIS A 409 23.08 2.04 -1.64
C HIS A 409 24.02 0.89 -1.24
N VAL A 410 23.79 0.27 -0.08
CA VAL A 410 24.60 -0.87 0.40
C VAL A 410 24.56 -2.03 -0.59
N LEU A 411 23.39 -2.33 -1.18
CA LEU A 411 23.24 -3.41 -2.16
C LEU A 411 23.94 -3.14 -3.49
N GLN A 412 24.13 -1.87 -3.86
CA GLN A 412 24.89 -1.49 -5.05
C GLN A 412 26.40 -1.53 -4.82
N GLN A 413 26.85 -1.30 -3.59
CA GLN A 413 28.26 -1.20 -3.24
C GLN A 413 28.89 -2.56 -2.91
N ARG A 414 28.13 -3.48 -2.28
CA ARG A 414 28.69 -4.76 -1.82
C ARG A 414 27.67 -5.89 -1.73
N GLN A 415 28.20 -7.09 -1.59
CA GLN A 415 27.41 -8.26 -1.19
C GLN A 415 26.95 -8.11 0.27
N VAL A 416 25.70 -8.51 0.52
CA VAL A 416 25.01 -8.37 1.80
C VAL A 416 24.43 -9.74 2.16
N GLY A 417 24.48 -10.11 3.43
CA GLY A 417 23.82 -11.30 3.95
C GLY A 417 22.36 -11.04 4.30
N PHE A 418 21.48 -11.90 3.81
CA PHE A 418 20.05 -11.90 4.06
C PHE A 418 19.63 -13.22 4.66
N TYR A 419 18.62 -13.22 5.54
CA TYR A 419 18.02 -14.47 5.99
C TYR A 419 16.50 -14.44 6.05
N ALA A 420 15.88 -15.61 5.88
CA ALA A 420 14.47 -15.84 6.21
C ALA A 420 14.34 -17.06 7.12
N GLY A 421 13.63 -16.88 8.24
CA GLY A 421 13.37 -17.94 9.23
C GLY A 421 12.08 -18.69 8.97
N ILE A 422 12.08 -20.00 9.22
CA ILE A 422 10.90 -20.86 9.08
C ILE A 422 10.80 -21.80 10.29
N ASP A 423 9.73 -21.66 11.07
CA ASP A 423 9.43 -22.57 12.18
C ASP A 423 8.76 -23.87 11.68
N PRO A 424 9.26 -25.06 12.06
CA PRO A 424 8.68 -26.36 11.70
C PRO A 424 7.35 -26.69 12.40
N THR A 425 6.29 -25.96 12.06
CA THR A 425 4.94 -26.20 12.61
C THR A 425 4.18 -27.34 11.96
N ALA A 426 4.66 -27.83 10.83
CA ALA A 426 4.06 -28.89 10.02
C ALA A 426 5.20 -29.68 9.33
N PRO A 427 4.95 -30.90 8.81
CA PRO A 427 5.98 -31.71 8.15
C PRO A 427 6.42 -31.18 6.78
N SER A 428 5.73 -30.16 6.24
CA SER A 428 5.99 -29.59 4.91
C SER A 428 5.73 -28.08 4.89
N LEU A 429 6.40 -27.38 3.99
CA LEU A 429 6.06 -26.01 3.60
C LEU A 429 4.78 -26.00 2.75
N HIS A 430 3.99 -24.93 2.85
CA HIS A 430 2.92 -24.62 1.91
C HIS A 430 3.28 -23.40 1.06
N LEU A 431 2.49 -23.12 0.01
CA LEU A 431 2.74 -22.03 -0.94
C LEU A 431 3.00 -20.66 -0.30
N GLY A 432 2.36 -20.34 0.84
CA GLY A 432 2.62 -19.09 1.56
C GLY A 432 4.07 -18.89 2.04
N HIS A 433 4.81 -19.97 2.35
CA HIS A 433 6.22 -19.87 2.75
C HIS A 433 7.15 -19.60 1.56
N LEU A 434 6.66 -19.79 0.33
CA LEU A 434 7.47 -19.59 -0.86
C LEU A 434 7.77 -18.09 -1.08
N LEU A 435 6.94 -17.16 -0.61
CA LEU A 435 7.16 -15.71 -0.80
C LEU A 435 8.48 -15.19 -0.18
N PRO A 436 8.75 -15.38 1.13
CA PRO A 436 10.06 -15.04 1.69
C PRO A 436 11.22 -15.74 0.98
N LEU A 437 11.04 -17.00 0.59
CA LEU A 437 12.06 -17.75 -0.16
C LEU A 437 12.31 -17.17 -1.56
N MET A 438 11.28 -16.68 -2.25
CA MET A 438 11.43 -16.02 -3.55
C MET A 438 12.31 -14.77 -3.44
N VAL A 439 12.19 -13.99 -2.37
CA VAL A 439 13.08 -12.85 -2.12
C VAL A 439 14.53 -13.33 -1.98
N LEU A 440 14.78 -14.40 -1.22
CA LEU A 440 16.11 -15.00 -1.11
C LEU A 440 16.65 -15.49 -2.46
N PHE A 441 15.82 -16.13 -3.29
CA PHE A 441 16.22 -16.60 -4.63
C PHE A 441 16.59 -15.43 -5.55
N TRP A 442 15.81 -14.35 -5.54
CA TRP A 442 16.13 -13.14 -6.30
C TRP A 442 17.46 -12.52 -5.86
N LEU A 443 17.68 -12.39 -4.56
CA LEU A 443 18.92 -11.86 -3.99
C LEU A 443 20.13 -12.75 -4.31
N TYR A 444 19.97 -14.06 -4.21
CA TYR A 444 20.98 -15.03 -4.61
C TYR A 444 21.35 -14.89 -6.09
N ASN A 445 20.36 -14.79 -6.99
CA ASN A 445 20.58 -14.60 -8.42
C ASN A 445 21.18 -13.23 -8.79
N HIS A 446 21.26 -12.30 -7.82
CA HIS A 446 21.93 -11.01 -7.95
C HIS A 446 23.25 -10.95 -7.16
N GLY A 447 23.77 -12.11 -6.71
CA GLY A 447 25.10 -12.20 -6.10
C GLY A 447 25.15 -11.98 -4.58
N HIS A 448 24.02 -11.78 -3.90
CA HIS A 448 23.98 -11.60 -2.44
C HIS A 448 23.95 -12.94 -1.68
N HIS A 449 24.35 -12.93 -0.41
CA HIS A 449 24.35 -14.14 0.42
C HIS A 449 22.95 -14.37 0.99
N ALA A 450 22.34 -15.50 0.68
CA ALA A 450 21.01 -15.88 1.11
C ALA A 450 21.05 -17.02 2.13
N ILE A 451 20.44 -16.82 3.29
CA ILE A 451 20.38 -17.80 4.38
C ILE A 451 18.94 -18.21 4.64
N SER A 452 18.68 -19.50 4.62
CA SER A 452 17.43 -20.07 5.14
C SER A 452 17.69 -20.58 6.56
N LEU A 453 16.89 -20.14 7.52
CA LEU A 453 17.00 -20.58 8.92
C LEU A 453 15.83 -21.48 9.28
N ILE A 454 16.11 -22.69 9.75
CA ILE A 454 15.11 -23.58 10.35
C ILE A 454 15.03 -23.27 11.85
N GLY A 455 13.81 -22.98 12.30
CA GLY A 455 13.50 -22.63 13.68
C GLY A 455 13.34 -23.82 14.62
N GLY A 456 14.31 -24.75 14.66
CA GLY A 456 14.22 -25.98 15.45
C GLY A 456 13.99 -25.78 16.95
N ALA A 457 14.57 -24.73 17.53
CA ALA A 457 14.34 -24.35 18.93
C ALA A 457 13.16 -23.39 19.10
N THR A 458 13.03 -22.39 18.23
CA THR A 458 11.94 -21.39 18.30
C THR A 458 10.56 -22.01 18.13
N ALA A 459 10.41 -23.07 17.31
CA ALA A 459 9.15 -23.78 17.17
C ALA A 459 8.63 -24.43 18.47
N GLN A 460 9.53 -24.76 19.41
CA GLN A 460 9.17 -25.30 20.73
C GLN A 460 8.48 -24.26 21.62
N VAL A 461 8.82 -22.98 21.43
CA VAL A 461 8.24 -21.83 22.12
C VAL A 461 6.96 -21.38 21.42
N GLY A 462 7.04 -21.21 20.09
CA GLY A 462 5.93 -20.84 19.23
C GLY A 462 5.74 -19.33 19.07
N ASP A 463 5.77 -18.88 17.82
CA ASP A 463 5.55 -17.46 17.47
C ASP A 463 4.09 -17.01 17.73
N PRO A 464 3.88 -15.96 18.55
CA PRO A 464 2.55 -15.37 18.77
C PRO A 464 2.10 -14.42 17.64
N ALA A 465 2.96 -14.06 16.69
CA ALA A 465 2.66 -13.01 15.72
C ALA A 465 1.42 -13.33 14.85
N GLY A 466 0.48 -12.37 14.82
CA GLY A 466 -0.73 -12.45 14.01
C GLY A 466 -1.75 -13.51 14.46
N ARG A 467 -1.68 -13.98 15.71
CA ARG A 467 -2.60 -14.96 16.31
C ARG A 467 -3.22 -14.44 17.60
N LEU A 468 -4.48 -14.81 17.84
CA LEU A 468 -5.21 -14.48 19.07
C LEU A 468 -5.24 -15.61 20.09
N VAL A 469 -4.95 -16.85 19.67
CA VAL A 469 -4.98 -18.04 20.52
C VAL A 469 -3.60 -18.69 20.51
N SER A 470 -3.17 -19.17 21.68
CA SER A 470 -1.90 -19.86 21.88
C SER A 470 -1.87 -21.19 21.12
N ARG A 471 -0.66 -21.64 20.76
CA ARG A 471 -0.50 -22.92 20.06
C ARG A 471 -0.78 -24.09 21.00
N THR A 472 -1.46 -25.11 20.48
CA THR A 472 -1.49 -26.42 21.13
C THR A 472 -0.06 -26.97 21.17
N LYS A 473 0.40 -27.39 22.34
CA LYS A 473 1.72 -28.03 22.47
C LYS A 473 1.73 -29.29 21.61
N THR A 474 2.76 -29.40 20.77
CA THR A 474 3.03 -30.59 19.96
C THR A 474 4.17 -31.35 20.61
N ASP A 475 4.15 -32.67 20.53
CA ASP A 475 5.20 -33.52 21.10
C ASP A 475 6.56 -33.21 20.46
N GLN A 476 7.62 -33.23 21.29
CA GLN A 476 8.98 -32.90 20.87
C GLN A 476 9.48 -33.80 19.73
N SER A 477 9.10 -35.08 19.73
CA SER A 477 9.42 -36.03 18.64
C SER A 477 8.86 -35.56 17.29
N THR A 478 7.60 -35.11 17.27
CA THR A 478 6.95 -34.59 16.06
C THR A 478 7.60 -33.30 15.58
N GLN A 479 7.99 -32.41 16.49
CA GLN A 479 8.69 -31.17 16.14
C GLN A 479 10.06 -31.45 15.53
N SER A 480 10.83 -32.40 16.08
CA SER A 480 12.12 -32.82 15.50
C SER A 480 11.94 -33.43 14.11
N THR A 481 10.98 -34.34 13.93
CA THR A 481 10.68 -34.93 12.61
C THR A 481 10.25 -33.87 11.59
N ASN A 482 9.44 -32.90 12.01
CA ASN A 482 9.06 -31.78 11.14
C ASN A 482 10.28 -30.92 10.77
N ALA A 483 11.17 -30.64 11.72
CA ALA A 483 12.40 -29.87 11.47
C ALA A 483 13.30 -30.56 10.43
N GLU A 484 13.52 -31.87 10.57
CA GLU A 484 14.29 -32.66 9.61
C GLU A 484 13.63 -32.70 8.22
N SER A 485 12.31 -32.87 8.18
CA SER A 485 11.54 -32.90 6.93
C SER A 485 11.62 -31.56 6.20
N LEU A 486 11.46 -30.45 6.92
CA LEU A 486 11.61 -29.10 6.37
C LEU A 486 13.04 -28.82 5.92
N HIS A 487 14.05 -29.22 6.69
CA HIS A 487 15.45 -29.06 6.32
C HIS A 487 15.72 -29.74 4.96
N ARG A 488 15.30 -30.99 4.79
CA ARG A 488 15.42 -31.73 3.53
C ARG A 488 14.65 -31.05 2.39
N GLN A 489 13.43 -30.61 2.65
CA GLN A 489 12.59 -29.95 1.65
C GLN A 489 13.20 -28.62 1.17
N VAL A 490 13.72 -27.79 2.09
CA VAL A 490 14.37 -26.52 1.76
C VAL A 490 15.65 -26.75 0.96
N CYS A 491 16.46 -27.76 1.30
CA CYS A 491 17.61 -28.17 0.49
C CYS A 491 17.23 -28.47 -0.97
N GLN A 492 16.20 -29.30 -1.17
CA GLN A 492 15.73 -29.69 -2.50
C GLN A 492 15.15 -28.51 -3.28
N ILE A 493 14.38 -27.64 -2.63
CA ILE A 493 13.84 -26.43 -3.27
C ILE A 493 14.98 -25.50 -3.70
N TRP A 494 16.04 -25.34 -2.90
CA TRP A 494 17.19 -24.52 -3.30
C TRP A 494 17.93 -25.09 -4.52
N GLU A 495 18.18 -26.41 -4.56
CA GLU A 495 18.80 -27.06 -5.71
C GLU A 495 17.98 -26.83 -7.00
N ARG A 496 16.65 -26.94 -6.89
CA ARG A 496 15.72 -26.65 -7.98
C ARG A 496 15.71 -25.18 -8.35
N ALA A 497 15.71 -24.26 -7.37
CA ALA A 497 15.74 -22.82 -7.59
C ALA A 497 17.01 -22.35 -8.32
N GLU A 498 18.17 -22.93 -8.02
CA GLU A 498 19.44 -22.66 -8.71
C GLU A 498 19.38 -23.11 -10.18
N ALA A 499 18.87 -24.32 -10.44
CA ALA A 499 18.70 -24.82 -11.81
C ALA A 499 17.67 -23.99 -12.60
N TYR A 500 16.56 -23.64 -11.95
CA TYR A 500 15.47 -22.82 -12.47
C TYR A 500 15.94 -21.40 -12.81
N GLY A 501 16.74 -20.77 -11.96
CA GLY A 501 17.36 -19.46 -12.23
C GLY A 501 18.28 -19.49 -13.45
N ARG A 502 19.14 -20.51 -13.58
CA ARG A 502 20.01 -20.67 -14.76
C ARG A 502 19.21 -20.82 -16.06
N ARG A 503 18.08 -21.54 -16.04
CA ARG A 503 17.18 -21.69 -17.21
C ARG A 503 16.66 -20.34 -17.71
N HIS A 504 16.40 -19.40 -16.79
CA HIS A 504 15.94 -18.04 -17.10
C HIS A 504 17.07 -17.04 -17.39
N GLY A 505 18.32 -17.50 -17.49
CA GLY A 505 19.45 -16.67 -17.89
C GLY A 505 20.13 -15.90 -16.75
N TYR A 506 19.80 -16.19 -15.48
CA TYR A 506 20.54 -15.63 -14.35
C TYR A 506 21.87 -16.38 -14.19
N THR A 507 22.98 -15.71 -14.55
CA THR A 507 24.34 -16.27 -14.51
C THR A 507 25.13 -15.87 -13.28
N GLN A 508 24.67 -14.84 -12.56
CA GLN A 508 25.26 -14.42 -11.29
C GLN A 508 24.63 -15.21 -10.14
N SER A 509 25.45 -15.65 -9.19
CA SER A 509 25.01 -16.41 -8.03
C SER A 509 25.79 -16.00 -6.80
N GLY A 510 25.09 -15.69 -5.72
CA GLY A 510 25.68 -15.47 -4.42
C GLY A 510 25.95 -16.77 -3.67
N LYS A 511 26.18 -16.68 -2.37
CA LYS A 511 26.29 -17.85 -1.48
C LYS A 511 24.90 -18.23 -0.97
N ARG A 512 24.57 -19.51 -0.89
CA ARG A 512 23.42 -20.00 -0.12
C ARG A 512 23.88 -20.74 1.14
N THR A 513 23.13 -20.63 2.22
CA THR A 513 23.40 -21.36 3.47
C THR A 513 22.08 -21.76 4.12
N LEU A 514 22.00 -22.99 4.64
CA LEU A 514 20.88 -23.47 5.44
C LEU A 514 21.39 -23.71 6.86
N LEU A 515 20.76 -23.08 7.84
CA LEU A 515 21.12 -23.16 9.27
C LEU A 515 19.94 -23.67 10.09
N ASN A 516 20.21 -24.14 11.31
CA ASN A 516 19.19 -24.50 12.29
C ASN A 516 19.49 -23.84 13.64
N ASN A 517 18.56 -23.04 14.17
CA ASN A 517 18.80 -22.31 15.43
C ASN A 517 18.90 -23.20 16.67
N ALA A 518 18.51 -24.47 16.57
CA ALA A 518 18.77 -25.45 17.61
C ALA A 518 20.27 -25.58 17.94
N GLU A 519 21.17 -25.31 16.98
CA GLU A 519 22.61 -25.42 17.15
C GLU A 519 23.19 -24.45 18.20
N TRP A 520 22.58 -23.27 18.39
CA TRP A 520 23.03 -22.29 19.38
C TRP A 520 22.03 -22.05 20.51
N LEU A 521 20.71 -22.11 20.24
CA LEU A 521 19.69 -21.83 21.26
C LEU A 521 19.57 -22.95 22.31
N GLN A 522 19.86 -24.22 21.96
CA GLN A 522 19.77 -25.31 22.94
C GLN A 522 20.89 -25.27 23.99
N SER A 523 22.06 -24.74 23.62
CA SER A 523 23.19 -24.54 24.52
C SER A 523 23.19 -23.16 25.19
N LEU A 524 22.23 -22.29 24.87
CA LEU A 524 22.20 -20.92 25.37
C LEU A 524 21.89 -20.89 26.87
N ASN A 525 22.82 -20.37 27.65
CA ASN A 525 22.62 -20.23 29.08
C ASN A 525 21.64 -19.07 29.37
N ILE A 526 20.64 -19.31 30.22
CA ILE A 526 19.63 -18.30 30.56
C ILE A 526 20.24 -17.06 31.24
N ILE A 527 21.29 -17.23 32.05
CA ILE A 527 21.99 -16.12 32.70
C ILE A 527 22.74 -15.30 31.67
N GLU A 528 23.36 -15.94 30.68
CA GLU A 528 24.01 -15.24 29.57
C GLU A 528 23.00 -14.46 28.73
N PHE A 529 21.88 -15.09 28.37
CA PHE A 529 20.79 -14.43 27.66
C PHE A 529 20.25 -13.20 28.41
N LEU A 530 19.98 -13.34 29.70
CA LEU A 530 19.50 -12.23 30.54
C LEU A 530 20.57 -11.15 30.76
N ARG A 531 21.84 -11.52 30.86
CA ARG A 531 22.95 -10.56 30.99
C ARG A 531 23.08 -9.71 29.73
N ILE A 532 23.00 -10.33 28.55
CA ILE A 532 23.21 -9.65 27.26
C ILE A 532 21.96 -8.87 26.82
N LEU A 533 20.75 -9.44 26.94
CA LEU A 533 19.51 -8.79 26.46
C LEU A 533 18.67 -8.16 27.56
N GLY A 534 18.72 -8.67 28.79
CA GLY A 534 17.79 -8.29 29.85
C GLY A 534 17.89 -6.83 30.29
N SER A 535 19.06 -6.19 30.11
CA SER A 535 19.25 -4.77 30.47
C SER A 535 18.75 -3.79 29.39
N GLY A 536 18.79 -4.18 28.11
CA GLY A 536 18.38 -3.35 26.98
C GLY A 536 16.90 -3.46 26.63
N MET A 537 16.28 -4.61 26.86
CA MET A 537 14.90 -4.87 26.42
C MET A 537 13.88 -4.44 27.47
N ARG A 538 13.27 -3.26 27.27
CA ARG A 538 12.30 -2.69 28.20
C ARG A 538 10.92 -3.34 28.04
N ILE A 539 10.39 -3.91 29.13
CA ILE A 539 9.08 -4.57 29.17
C ILE A 539 7.95 -3.64 28.68
N GLY A 540 7.95 -2.36 29.07
CA GLY A 540 6.92 -1.42 28.64
C GLY A 540 6.84 -1.24 27.12
N ALA A 541 7.98 -1.17 26.44
CA ALA A 541 8.04 -1.07 24.98
C ALA A 541 7.56 -2.38 24.32
N MET A 542 7.92 -3.53 24.87
CA MET A 542 7.47 -4.83 24.38
C MET A 542 5.94 -5.01 24.53
N LEU A 543 5.36 -4.58 25.66
CA LEU A 543 3.91 -4.61 25.90
C LEU A 543 3.15 -3.63 24.99
N GLY A 544 3.77 -2.51 24.62
CA GLY A 544 3.17 -1.51 23.73
C GLY A 544 3.01 -1.97 22.27
N ARG A 545 3.64 -3.07 21.87
CA ARG A 545 3.56 -3.59 20.49
C ARG A 545 2.15 -4.13 20.19
N ASP A 546 1.63 -3.79 19.02
CA ASP A 546 0.27 -4.17 18.60
C ASP A 546 0.02 -5.69 18.64
N THR A 547 1.03 -6.52 18.36
CA THR A 547 0.89 -7.99 18.43
C THR A 547 0.61 -8.47 19.85
N VAL A 548 1.34 -7.93 20.81
CA VAL A 548 1.21 -8.24 22.24
C VAL A 548 -0.09 -7.67 22.77
N LYS A 549 -0.33 -6.38 22.53
CA LYS A 549 -1.56 -5.69 22.96
C LYS A 549 -2.82 -6.36 22.44
N ASN A 550 -2.90 -6.66 21.14
CA ASN A 550 -4.09 -7.30 20.56
C ASN A 550 -4.34 -8.69 21.12
N LYS A 551 -3.30 -9.51 21.35
CA LYS A 551 -3.47 -10.85 21.93
C LYS A 551 -3.84 -10.79 23.43
N MET A 552 -3.32 -9.80 24.16
CA MET A 552 -3.72 -9.58 25.57
C MET A 552 -5.16 -9.07 25.71
N GLU A 553 -5.61 -8.16 24.84
CA GLU A 553 -6.95 -7.55 24.93
C GLU A 553 -8.06 -8.40 24.30
N LYS A 554 -7.77 -9.09 23.18
CA LYS A 554 -8.78 -9.77 22.34
C LYS A 554 -8.58 -11.28 22.24
N GLY A 555 -7.51 -11.80 22.82
CA GLY A 555 -7.11 -13.21 22.74
C GLY A 555 -7.20 -13.93 24.07
N ASP A 556 -6.44 -15.03 24.18
CA ASP A 556 -6.33 -15.85 25.40
C ASP A 556 -5.28 -15.35 26.40
N GLY A 557 -4.77 -14.14 26.21
CA GLY A 557 -3.63 -13.62 26.95
C GLY A 557 -2.29 -14.02 26.32
N MET A 558 -1.19 -13.60 26.94
CA MET A 558 0.17 -13.90 26.45
C MET A 558 0.97 -14.62 27.53
N SER A 559 1.50 -15.80 27.19
CA SER A 559 2.40 -16.54 28.07
C SER A 559 3.80 -15.93 28.09
N PHE A 560 4.58 -16.19 29.15
CA PHE A 560 5.97 -15.75 29.23
C PHE A 560 6.84 -16.31 28.10
N ALA A 561 6.57 -17.55 27.67
CA ALA A 561 7.24 -18.20 26.55
C ALA A 561 7.00 -17.43 25.24
N GLU A 562 5.74 -17.17 24.90
CA GLU A 562 5.37 -16.38 23.72
C GLU A 562 5.90 -14.95 23.79
N PHE A 563 5.87 -14.32 24.96
CA PHE A 563 6.40 -12.97 25.18
C PHE A 563 7.91 -12.88 24.93
N THR A 564 8.64 -13.97 25.21
CA THR A 564 10.10 -14.07 25.03
C THR A 564 10.48 -14.43 23.59
N TYR A 565 9.56 -14.97 22.78
CA TYR A 565 9.83 -15.40 21.40
C TYR A 565 10.54 -14.35 20.52
N PRO A 566 10.11 -13.06 20.49
CA PRO A 566 10.78 -12.06 19.66
C PRO A 566 12.26 -11.84 20.05
N LEU A 567 12.61 -12.07 21.31
CA LEU A 567 13.99 -11.95 21.80
C LEU A 567 14.85 -13.14 21.33
N LEU A 568 14.28 -14.35 21.28
CA LEU A 568 14.95 -15.52 20.71
C LEU A 568 15.19 -15.35 19.21
N GLN A 569 14.21 -14.82 18.47
CA GLN A 569 14.37 -14.49 17.05
C GLN A 569 15.41 -13.37 16.83
N GLY A 570 15.50 -12.40 17.75
CA GLY A 570 16.55 -11.39 17.76
C GLY A 570 17.94 -12.00 18.04
N TRP A 571 18.01 -12.99 18.93
CA TRP A 571 19.25 -13.73 19.23
C TRP A 571 19.73 -14.53 18.01
N ASP A 572 18.82 -15.18 17.28
CA ASP A 572 19.16 -15.85 16.02
C ASP A 572 19.82 -14.88 15.03
N TRP A 573 19.25 -13.68 14.92
CA TRP A 573 19.83 -12.65 14.06
C TRP A 573 21.19 -12.21 14.58
N TRP A 574 21.35 -11.99 15.88
CA TRP A 574 22.64 -11.64 16.47
C TRP A 574 23.73 -12.66 16.14
N HIS A 575 23.45 -13.95 16.31
CA HIS A 575 24.38 -15.02 15.95
C HIS A 575 24.76 -14.97 14.45
N MET A 576 23.77 -14.83 13.55
CA MET A 576 24.03 -14.73 12.12
C MET A 576 24.70 -13.42 11.69
N TYR A 577 24.46 -12.33 12.42
CA TYR A 577 25.10 -11.05 12.21
C TYR A 577 26.62 -11.16 12.49
N GLN A 578 27.00 -11.82 13.60
CA GLN A 578 28.39 -12.02 13.98
C GLN A 578 29.12 -13.04 13.09
N HIS A 579 28.51 -14.22 12.87
CA HIS A 579 29.21 -15.36 12.25
C HIS A 579 29.00 -15.48 10.74
N HIS A 580 27.92 -14.88 10.22
CA HIS A 580 27.51 -15.05 8.82
C HIS A 580 27.31 -13.72 8.07
N ASN A 581 27.67 -12.58 8.67
CA ASN A 581 27.56 -11.25 8.06
C ASN A 581 26.14 -10.93 7.54
N VAL A 582 25.13 -11.41 8.26
CA VAL A 582 23.72 -11.20 7.91
C VAL A 582 23.23 -9.86 8.41
N GLN A 583 22.98 -8.94 7.49
CA GLN A 583 22.53 -7.59 7.80
C GLN A 583 21.01 -7.42 7.67
N VAL A 584 20.34 -8.28 6.89
CA VAL A 584 18.91 -8.08 6.58
C VAL A 584 18.06 -9.30 6.89
N GLN A 585 17.02 -9.12 7.71
CA GLN A 585 16.00 -10.14 7.95
C GLN A 585 14.82 -10.00 6.96
N ILE A 586 14.39 -11.11 6.38
CA ILE A 586 13.22 -11.21 5.51
C ILE A 586 12.13 -12.02 6.22
N GLY A 587 10.90 -11.53 6.19
CA GLY A 587 9.75 -12.24 6.76
C GLY A 587 8.44 -11.99 6.03
N GLY A 588 7.38 -12.67 6.45
CA GLY A 588 6.01 -12.28 6.08
C GLY A 588 5.63 -10.95 6.74
N SER A 589 4.60 -10.26 6.25
CA SER A 589 4.18 -9.01 6.90
C SER A 589 3.62 -9.16 8.32
N ASP A 590 3.29 -10.39 8.74
CA ASP A 590 3.00 -10.71 10.15
C ASP A 590 4.27 -10.72 11.03
N GLN A 591 5.47 -10.83 10.46
CA GLN A 591 6.75 -10.84 11.18
C GLN A 591 7.33 -9.44 11.45
N TYR A 592 6.69 -8.36 11.00
CA TYR A 592 7.24 -7.01 11.10
C TYR A 592 7.63 -6.63 12.54
N GLY A 593 6.78 -6.93 13.52
CA GLY A 593 7.07 -6.64 14.93
C GLY A 593 8.27 -7.40 15.48
N ASN A 594 8.46 -8.66 15.07
CA ASN A 594 9.62 -9.46 15.50
C ASN A 594 10.91 -9.01 14.80
N ILE A 595 10.81 -8.56 13.54
CA ILE A 595 11.94 -7.97 12.79
C ILE A 595 12.44 -6.70 13.47
N ILE A 596 11.53 -5.80 13.87
CA ILE A 596 11.90 -4.60 14.63
C ILE A 596 12.58 -4.97 15.96
N ALA A 597 12.06 -5.99 16.66
CA ALA A 597 12.70 -6.52 17.87
C ALA A 597 14.12 -7.02 17.62
N GLY A 598 14.36 -7.67 16.48
CA GLY A 598 15.68 -8.13 16.07
C GLY A 598 16.65 -6.98 15.78
N ILE A 599 16.19 -5.91 15.12
CA ILE A 599 16.98 -4.69 14.88
C ILE A 599 17.40 -4.06 16.21
N GLU A 600 16.47 -3.90 17.15
CA GLU A 600 16.74 -3.37 18.49
C GLU A 600 17.72 -4.26 19.26
N THR A 601 17.54 -5.58 19.15
CA THR A 601 18.39 -6.59 19.78
C THR A 601 19.83 -6.48 19.28
N ILE A 602 20.07 -6.45 17.96
CA ILE A 602 21.42 -6.30 17.39
C ILE A 602 22.04 -4.97 17.80
N LYS A 603 21.30 -3.86 17.69
CA LYS A 603 21.81 -2.55 18.10
C LYS A 603 22.23 -2.54 19.56
N HIS A 604 21.47 -3.21 20.43
CA HIS A 604 21.82 -3.35 21.84
C HIS A 604 23.05 -4.23 22.05
N CYS A 605 23.09 -5.43 21.45
CA CYS A 605 24.24 -6.34 21.58
C CYS A 605 25.55 -5.72 21.10
N VAL A 606 25.53 -4.97 20.00
CA VAL A 606 26.73 -4.26 19.52
C VAL A 606 27.20 -3.19 20.49
N GLN A 607 26.28 -2.55 21.23
CA GLN A 607 26.63 -1.56 22.24
C GLN A 607 27.10 -2.18 23.56
N SER A 608 26.65 -3.39 23.90
CA SER A 608 26.95 -4.04 25.17
C SER A 608 28.15 -5.00 25.14
N ASP A 609 28.60 -5.41 23.95
CA ASP A 609 29.77 -6.27 23.79
C ASP A 609 31.09 -5.50 23.95
N GLU A 610 31.80 -5.72 25.06
CA GLU A 610 33.11 -5.10 25.37
C GLU A 610 34.18 -5.37 24.30
N SER A 611 34.08 -6.51 23.59
CA SER A 611 35.02 -6.87 22.52
C SER A 611 34.75 -6.10 21.21
N HIS A 612 33.53 -5.57 21.04
CA HIS A 612 33.15 -4.64 19.98
C HIS A 612 33.08 -3.18 20.43
N ALA A 613 33.15 -2.90 21.74
CA ALA A 613 33.16 -1.56 22.32
C ALA A 613 34.35 -0.69 21.85
N ALA A 614 35.44 -1.29 21.37
CA ALA A 614 36.54 -0.57 20.71
C ALA A 614 36.18 -0.02 19.31
N ARG A 615 35.04 -0.44 18.73
CA ARG A 615 34.45 0.05 17.47
C ARG A 615 33.04 0.60 17.73
N SER A 616 32.88 1.45 18.75
CA SER A 616 31.59 1.90 19.34
C SER A 616 30.64 2.73 18.45
N THR A 617 30.69 2.56 17.13
CA THR A 617 29.64 3.01 16.23
C THR A 617 29.49 1.95 15.15
N LEU A 618 28.33 1.28 15.10
CA LEU A 618 27.92 0.57 13.88
C LEU A 618 28.15 1.55 12.72
N SER A 619 29.10 1.26 11.83
CA SER A 619 29.25 2.04 10.61
C SER A 619 27.88 2.08 9.95
N LYS A 620 27.48 3.24 9.41
CA LYS A 620 26.15 3.41 8.79
C LYS A 620 25.82 2.21 7.88
N ASP A 621 26.82 1.78 7.09
CA ASP A 621 26.78 0.66 6.14
C ASP A 621 26.58 -0.75 6.72
N ALA A 622 26.68 -0.93 8.04
CA ALA A 622 26.50 -2.22 8.74
C ALA A 622 25.21 -2.27 9.57
N THR A 623 24.36 -1.24 9.49
CA THR A 623 23.12 -1.16 10.27
C THR A 623 22.19 -2.34 9.94
N PRO A 624 21.68 -3.09 10.94
CA PRO A 624 20.70 -4.16 10.73
C PRO A 624 19.38 -3.59 10.18
N MET A 625 18.82 -4.24 9.17
CA MET A 625 17.59 -3.82 8.48
C MET A 625 16.65 -5.00 8.24
N GLY A 626 15.39 -4.74 7.95
CA GLY A 626 14.40 -5.78 7.71
C GLY A 626 13.56 -5.53 6.47
N MET A 627 13.00 -6.59 5.91
CA MET A 627 12.12 -6.56 4.74
C MET A 627 10.95 -7.51 4.95
N THR A 628 9.73 -7.07 4.66
CA THR A 628 8.55 -7.93 4.72
C THR A 628 7.98 -8.19 3.34
N THR A 629 7.47 -9.40 3.15
CA THR A 629 6.71 -9.81 1.96
C THR A 629 5.20 -9.62 2.20
N PRO A 630 4.41 -9.36 1.15
CA PRO A 630 2.96 -9.21 1.29
C PRO A 630 2.30 -10.52 1.74
N LEU A 631 1.23 -10.39 2.52
CA LEU A 631 0.35 -11.54 2.83
C LEU A 631 -0.57 -11.79 1.64
N LEU A 632 -0.55 -13.01 1.11
CA LEU A 632 -1.54 -13.41 0.11
C LEU A 632 -2.90 -13.62 0.76
N THR A 633 -3.89 -12.93 0.20
CA THR A 633 -5.30 -13.10 0.54
C THR A 633 -6.06 -13.48 -0.72
N THR A 634 -7.03 -14.37 -0.58
CA THR A 634 -7.97 -14.68 -1.66
C THR A 634 -8.89 -13.47 -1.91
N SER A 635 -9.62 -13.46 -3.03
CA SER A 635 -10.67 -12.46 -3.29
C SER A 635 -11.77 -12.40 -2.22
N SER A 636 -11.90 -13.45 -1.39
CA SER A 636 -12.76 -13.49 -0.20
C SER A 636 -12.09 -12.95 1.08
N GLY A 637 -10.86 -12.42 0.99
CA GLY A 637 -10.08 -11.89 2.11
C GLY A 637 -9.43 -12.95 3.01
N GLN A 638 -9.54 -14.24 2.68
CA GLN A 638 -8.94 -15.31 3.48
C GLN A 638 -7.44 -15.44 3.20
N LYS A 639 -6.64 -15.59 4.25
CA LYS A 639 -5.19 -15.80 4.12
C LYS A 639 -4.90 -17.13 3.45
N PHE A 640 -4.00 -17.11 2.46
CA PHE A 640 -3.50 -18.31 1.83
C PHE A 640 -2.82 -19.22 2.87
N GLY A 641 -3.20 -20.51 2.90
CA GLY A 641 -2.50 -21.53 3.71
C GLY A 641 -2.79 -21.59 5.21
N LYS A 642 -3.67 -20.75 5.78
CA LYS A 642 -3.97 -20.76 7.25
C LYS A 642 -5.38 -21.27 7.62
N SER A 643 -6.23 -21.64 6.66
CA SER A 643 -7.49 -22.34 6.96
C SER A 643 -7.22 -23.82 7.18
N ALA A 644 -7.50 -24.33 8.38
CA ALA A 644 -7.50 -25.76 8.69
C ALA A 644 -8.27 -26.53 7.61
N GLY A 645 -7.56 -27.30 6.77
CA GLY A 645 -8.13 -28.12 5.70
C GLY A 645 -7.94 -27.64 4.25
N ASN A 646 -7.30 -26.48 3.98
CA ASN A 646 -7.15 -25.97 2.59
C ASN A 646 -5.73 -25.47 2.24
N ALA A 647 -4.70 -25.89 2.97
CA ALA A 647 -3.32 -25.53 2.67
C ALA A 647 -2.81 -26.30 1.45
N VAL A 648 -2.18 -25.58 0.51
CA VAL A 648 -1.53 -26.16 -0.67
C VAL A 648 -0.08 -26.42 -0.32
N TRP A 649 0.24 -27.68 -0.03
CA TRP A 649 1.57 -28.11 0.41
C TRP A 649 2.54 -28.20 -0.77
N LEU A 650 3.83 -28.05 -0.48
CA LEU A 650 4.91 -28.17 -1.47
C LEU A 650 5.47 -29.60 -1.54
N ASP A 651 5.10 -30.46 -0.58
CA ASP A 651 5.44 -31.89 -0.63
C ASP A 651 4.45 -32.64 -1.54
N GLY A 652 5.00 -33.42 -2.49
CA GLY A 652 4.24 -34.14 -3.50
C GLY A 652 3.34 -35.25 -2.96
N SER A 653 3.59 -35.76 -1.76
CA SER A 653 2.76 -36.77 -1.09
C SER A 653 1.54 -36.15 -0.38
N MET A 654 1.63 -34.87 0.00
CA MET A 654 0.54 -34.14 0.65
C MET A 654 -0.32 -33.36 -0.35
N THR A 655 0.30 -32.81 -1.39
CA THR A 655 -0.39 -32.18 -2.52
C THR A 655 0.30 -32.65 -3.78
N SER A 656 -0.40 -33.46 -4.58
CA SER A 656 0.19 -34.01 -5.80
C SER A 656 0.65 -32.87 -6.73
N PRO A 657 1.71 -33.04 -7.53
CA PRO A 657 2.12 -32.05 -8.51
C PRO A 657 0.96 -31.65 -9.44
N PHE A 658 0.09 -32.62 -9.77
CA PHE A 658 -1.12 -32.41 -10.56
C PHE A 658 -2.11 -31.46 -9.87
N ASP A 659 -2.35 -31.64 -8.57
CA ASP A 659 -3.26 -30.79 -7.79
C ASP A 659 -2.69 -29.40 -7.55
N LEU A 660 -1.38 -29.29 -7.30
CA LEU A 660 -0.68 -28.00 -7.21
C LEU A 660 -0.82 -27.23 -8.53
N TYR A 661 -0.60 -27.90 -9.66
CA TYR A 661 -0.77 -27.33 -10.98
C TYR A 661 -2.22 -26.90 -11.22
N ALA A 662 -3.19 -27.77 -10.90
CA ALA A 662 -4.62 -27.49 -11.04
C ALA A 662 -5.09 -26.33 -10.16
N PHE A 663 -4.49 -26.18 -8.99
CA PHE A 663 -4.76 -25.09 -8.07
C PHE A 663 -4.33 -23.74 -8.67
N LEU A 664 -3.09 -23.66 -9.17
CA LEU A 664 -2.57 -22.44 -9.81
C LEU A 664 -3.26 -22.14 -11.16
N LEU A 665 -3.73 -23.17 -11.87
CA LEU A 665 -4.52 -23.03 -13.10
C LEU A 665 -5.89 -22.37 -12.87
N ARG A 666 -6.40 -22.44 -11.62
CA ARG A 666 -7.67 -21.82 -11.21
C ARG A 666 -7.53 -20.36 -10.78
N THR A 667 -6.31 -19.80 -10.77
CA THR A 667 -6.06 -18.39 -10.45
C THR A 667 -6.90 -17.48 -11.37
N PRO A 668 -7.64 -16.50 -10.80
CA PRO A 668 -8.38 -15.52 -11.58
C PRO A 668 -7.49 -14.73 -12.55
N ASP A 669 -8.06 -14.29 -13.67
CA ASP A 669 -7.35 -13.47 -14.67
C ASP A 669 -6.84 -12.15 -14.07
N THR A 670 -7.51 -11.60 -13.05
CA THR A 670 -7.11 -10.38 -12.35
C THR A 670 -5.84 -10.55 -11.52
N ASP A 671 -5.54 -11.78 -11.10
CA ASP A 671 -4.51 -12.06 -10.09
C ASP A 671 -3.28 -12.75 -10.71
N VAL A 672 -3.43 -13.37 -11.90
CA VAL A 672 -2.39 -14.19 -12.52
C VAL A 672 -1.11 -13.43 -12.82
N GLU A 673 -1.20 -12.17 -13.25
CA GLU A 673 -0.03 -11.32 -13.49
C GLU A 673 0.74 -11.06 -12.19
N GLN A 674 0.04 -10.74 -11.11
CA GLN A 674 0.64 -10.54 -9.80
C GLN A 674 1.29 -11.83 -9.30
N TYR A 675 0.64 -12.98 -9.48
CA TYR A 675 1.18 -14.27 -9.05
C TYR A 675 2.41 -14.68 -9.86
N LEU A 676 2.44 -14.41 -11.17
CA LEU A 676 3.64 -14.57 -11.99
C LEU A 676 4.79 -13.71 -11.44
N LYS A 677 4.53 -12.46 -11.07
CA LYS A 677 5.52 -11.57 -10.45
C LYS A 677 6.01 -12.08 -9.09
N LEU A 678 5.12 -12.59 -8.24
CA LEU A 678 5.46 -13.04 -6.88
C LEU A 678 6.14 -14.41 -6.81
N PHE A 679 5.73 -15.38 -7.63
CA PHE A 679 6.10 -16.79 -7.45
C PHE A 679 7.08 -17.35 -8.48
N THR A 680 7.53 -16.54 -9.45
CA THR A 680 8.40 -17.02 -10.53
C THR A 680 9.66 -16.18 -10.66
N LEU A 681 10.67 -16.74 -11.32
CA LEU A 681 11.87 -16.01 -11.77
C LEU A 681 11.75 -15.56 -13.23
N VAL A 682 10.56 -15.66 -13.84
CA VAL A 682 10.32 -15.23 -15.21
C VAL A 682 10.60 -13.73 -15.34
N PRO A 683 11.37 -13.27 -16.37
CA PRO A 683 11.63 -11.86 -16.61
C PRO A 683 10.35 -11.04 -16.75
N ALA A 684 10.37 -9.79 -16.29
CA ALA A 684 9.19 -8.90 -16.31
C ALA A 684 8.63 -8.70 -17.73
N GLU A 685 9.52 -8.51 -18.73
CA GLU A 685 9.15 -8.37 -20.14
C GLU A 685 8.37 -9.59 -20.64
N SER A 686 8.83 -10.81 -20.33
CA SER A 686 8.15 -12.06 -20.72
C SER A 686 6.77 -12.23 -20.04
N ILE A 687 6.62 -11.73 -18.80
CA ILE A 687 5.33 -11.72 -18.12
C ILE A 687 4.37 -10.76 -18.83
N GLU A 688 4.81 -9.55 -19.15
CA GLU A 688 4.00 -8.55 -19.86
C GLU A 688 3.55 -9.06 -21.24
N GLU A 689 4.46 -9.69 -22.00
CA GLU A 689 4.13 -10.32 -23.28
C GLU A 689 3.08 -11.44 -23.12
N THR A 690 3.25 -12.32 -22.14
CA THR A 690 2.33 -13.45 -21.90
C THR A 690 0.95 -12.95 -21.48
N VAL A 691 0.89 -11.94 -20.61
CA VAL A 691 -0.38 -11.35 -20.15
C VAL A 691 -1.09 -10.62 -21.29
N ALA A 692 -0.36 -9.93 -22.16
CA ALA A 692 -0.92 -9.30 -23.35
C ALA A 692 -1.49 -10.33 -24.35
N GLN A 693 -0.82 -11.47 -24.55
CA GLN A 693 -1.32 -12.57 -25.38
C GLN A 693 -2.53 -13.27 -24.75
N HIS A 694 -2.50 -13.49 -23.44
CA HIS A 694 -3.62 -14.05 -22.69
C HIS A 694 -4.86 -13.15 -22.79
N GLY A 695 -4.71 -11.83 -22.71
CA GLY A 695 -5.81 -10.88 -22.89
C GLY A 695 -6.53 -10.98 -24.25
N GLN A 696 -5.83 -11.43 -25.30
CA GLN A 696 -6.44 -11.68 -26.62
C GLN A 696 -7.18 -13.02 -26.68
N THR A 697 -6.76 -14.01 -25.88
CA THR A 697 -7.37 -15.34 -25.84
C THR A 697 -7.57 -15.90 -24.41
N PRO A 698 -8.38 -15.25 -23.55
CA PRO A 698 -8.48 -15.62 -22.13
C PRO A 698 -8.93 -17.07 -21.89
N ALA A 699 -9.77 -17.60 -22.79
CA ALA A 699 -10.25 -18.98 -22.75
C ALA A 699 -9.12 -20.03 -22.76
N ARG A 700 -7.95 -19.71 -23.34
CA ARG A 700 -6.80 -20.63 -23.40
C ARG A 700 -6.00 -20.72 -22.11
N ARG A 701 -6.21 -19.79 -21.16
CA ARG A 701 -5.53 -19.74 -19.86
C ARG A 701 -4.00 -19.79 -19.94
N GLN A 702 -3.42 -19.12 -20.93
CA GLN A 702 -1.98 -19.21 -21.21
C GLN A 702 -1.13 -18.72 -20.03
N ALA A 703 -1.51 -17.58 -19.43
CA ALA A 703 -0.79 -17.02 -18.28
C ALA A 703 -0.86 -17.94 -17.05
N GLN A 704 -2.00 -18.59 -16.81
CA GLN A 704 -2.16 -19.53 -15.69
C GLN A 704 -1.37 -20.82 -15.92
N HIS A 705 -1.33 -21.34 -17.16
CA HIS A 705 -0.49 -22.49 -17.49
C HIS A 705 1.00 -22.19 -17.31
N LEU A 706 1.45 -20.97 -17.68
CA LEU A 706 2.80 -20.52 -17.40
C LEU A 706 3.07 -20.51 -15.90
N LEU A 707 2.22 -19.83 -15.12
CA LEU A 707 2.34 -19.77 -13.65
C LEU A 707 2.43 -21.17 -13.03
N ALA A 708 1.51 -22.07 -13.39
CA ALA A 708 1.43 -23.41 -12.85
C ALA A 708 2.68 -24.24 -13.20
N SER A 709 3.18 -24.13 -14.44
CA SER A 709 4.38 -24.82 -14.88
C SER A 709 5.63 -24.33 -14.16
N GLU A 710 5.78 -23.01 -14.05
CA GLU A 710 6.95 -22.37 -13.45
C GLU A 710 7.07 -22.67 -11.96
N VAL A 711 5.95 -22.61 -11.22
CA VAL A 711 5.93 -22.97 -9.80
C VAL A 711 6.12 -24.48 -9.60
N CYS A 712 5.51 -25.31 -10.44
CA CYS A 712 5.71 -26.77 -10.38
C CYS A 712 7.17 -27.15 -10.63
N GLU A 713 7.85 -26.46 -11.54
CA GLU A 713 9.29 -26.66 -11.80
C GLU A 713 10.14 -26.25 -10.60
N LEU A 714 9.87 -25.08 -10.02
CA LEU A 714 10.57 -24.60 -8.84
C LEU A 714 10.42 -25.57 -7.66
N VAL A 715 9.22 -26.13 -7.47
CA VAL A 715 8.90 -26.97 -6.31
C VAL A 715 9.25 -28.43 -6.53
N HIS A 716 8.95 -29.02 -7.69
CA HIS A 716 9.09 -30.47 -7.96
C HIS A 716 10.12 -30.81 -9.04
N GLY A 717 10.70 -29.82 -9.72
CA GLY A 717 11.71 -29.99 -10.77
C GLY A 717 11.12 -29.97 -12.19
N ALA A 718 11.98 -29.69 -13.17
CA ALA A 718 11.60 -29.47 -14.57
C ALA A 718 10.91 -30.68 -15.21
N GLU A 719 11.42 -31.90 -14.97
CA GLU A 719 10.85 -33.12 -15.53
C GLU A 719 9.40 -33.34 -15.05
N GLN A 720 9.16 -33.17 -13.75
CA GLN A 720 7.83 -33.33 -13.16
C GLN A 720 6.87 -32.24 -13.65
N ALA A 721 7.33 -31.00 -13.80
CA ALA A 721 6.54 -29.90 -14.33
C ALA A 721 6.09 -30.16 -15.77
N VAL A 722 7.00 -30.62 -16.64
CA VAL A 722 6.67 -30.97 -18.03
C VAL A 722 5.68 -32.13 -18.09
N LYS A 723 5.90 -33.20 -17.31
CA LYS A 723 4.95 -34.33 -17.22
C LYS A 723 3.56 -33.84 -16.79
N THR A 724 3.50 -32.99 -15.76
CA THR A 724 2.24 -32.48 -15.21
C THR A 724 1.52 -31.54 -16.17
N ALA A 725 2.24 -30.65 -16.84
CA ALA A 725 1.67 -29.76 -17.85
C ALA A 725 1.10 -30.55 -19.04
N ASN A 726 1.82 -31.59 -19.49
CA ASN A 726 1.34 -32.47 -20.56
C ASN A 726 0.09 -33.26 -20.14
N MET A 727 0.00 -33.75 -18.90
CA MET A 727 -1.21 -34.39 -18.38
C MET A 727 -2.40 -33.44 -18.35
N HIS A 728 -2.23 -32.20 -17.90
CA HIS A 728 -3.30 -31.19 -17.93
C HIS A 728 -3.73 -30.84 -19.35
N LYS A 729 -2.77 -30.74 -20.28
CA LYS A 729 -3.04 -30.47 -21.69
C LYS A 729 -3.77 -31.63 -22.36
N SER A 730 -3.35 -32.87 -22.14
CA SER A 730 -4.01 -34.05 -22.71
C SER A 730 -5.44 -34.18 -22.17
N ILE A 731 -5.68 -33.99 -20.87
CA ILE A 731 -7.04 -34.01 -20.29
C ILE A 731 -7.94 -32.94 -20.94
N ARG A 732 -7.41 -31.74 -21.20
CA ARG A 732 -8.17 -30.67 -21.89
C ARG A 732 -8.49 -31.05 -23.34
N GLU A 733 -7.52 -31.54 -24.09
CA GLU A 733 -7.69 -31.96 -25.48
C GLU A 733 -8.64 -33.17 -25.60
N LEU A 734 -8.58 -34.11 -24.65
CA LEU A 734 -9.53 -35.21 -24.52
C LEU A 734 -10.94 -34.71 -24.16
N SER A 735 -11.06 -33.69 -23.31
CA SER A 735 -12.36 -33.08 -23.00
C SER A 735 -13.02 -32.36 -24.18
N GLU A 736 -12.23 -31.87 -25.14
CA GLU A 736 -12.70 -31.17 -26.35
C GLU A 736 -12.90 -32.10 -27.55
N SER A 737 -12.17 -33.23 -27.64
CA SER A 737 -12.17 -34.10 -28.82
C SER A 737 -12.96 -35.42 -28.69
N SER A 738 -13.16 -35.97 -27.49
CA SER A 738 -14.10 -37.06 -27.17
C SER A 738 -13.88 -37.45 -25.71
N PRO A 739 -14.92 -37.54 -24.87
CA PRO A 739 -14.74 -37.48 -23.43
C PRO A 739 -14.38 -38.85 -22.85
N LEU A 740 -13.09 -39.26 -22.90
CA LEU A 740 -12.57 -40.46 -22.23
C LEU A 740 -11.05 -40.42 -22.05
N GLN A 741 -10.60 -40.91 -20.87
CA GLN A 741 -9.23 -41.04 -20.32
C GLN A 741 -8.76 -39.86 -19.42
N LEU A 742 -9.29 -39.67 -18.19
CA LEU A 742 -9.17 -40.41 -16.91
C LEU A 742 -7.89 -40.14 -16.10
N SER A 743 -8.11 -39.55 -14.93
CA SER A 743 -7.20 -39.54 -13.78
C SER A 743 -6.82 -40.96 -13.37
N GLU A 744 -5.70 -41.14 -12.67
CA GLU A 744 -5.31 -42.39 -11.97
C GLU A 744 -6.54 -43.15 -11.46
N ALA A 745 -6.65 -44.42 -11.88
CA ALA A 745 -7.78 -45.25 -11.54
C ALA A 745 -7.76 -45.62 -10.06
N ILE A 746 -8.89 -45.43 -9.39
CA ILE A 746 -9.08 -45.86 -8.02
C ILE A 746 -9.43 -47.34 -8.06
N ARG A 747 -8.62 -48.17 -7.42
CA ARG A 747 -8.85 -49.62 -7.32
C ARG A 747 -9.75 -49.92 -6.14
N LEU A 748 -10.89 -50.57 -6.38
CA LEU A 748 -11.82 -51.02 -5.35
C LEU A 748 -12.04 -52.55 -5.48
N PRO A 749 -12.25 -53.27 -4.36
CA PRO A 749 -12.59 -54.69 -4.40
C PRO A 749 -13.83 -54.96 -5.25
N GLU A 750 -13.78 -56.01 -6.09
CA GLU A 750 -14.92 -56.40 -6.94
C GLU A 750 -16.19 -56.69 -6.12
N THR A 751 -16.03 -57.31 -4.95
CA THR A 751 -17.12 -57.57 -4.00
C THR A 751 -17.78 -56.27 -3.51
N LEU A 752 -17.00 -55.21 -3.29
CA LEU A 752 -17.50 -53.91 -2.87
C LEU A 752 -18.27 -53.24 -4.00
N ILE A 753 -17.81 -53.34 -5.24
CA ILE A 753 -18.48 -52.75 -6.42
C ILE A 753 -19.80 -53.48 -6.70
N ALA A 754 -19.80 -54.82 -6.66
CA ALA A 754 -20.96 -55.64 -6.96
C ALA A 754 -22.12 -55.47 -5.97
N GLN A 755 -21.81 -55.21 -4.69
CA GLN A 755 -22.79 -55.09 -3.60
C GLN A 755 -23.13 -53.63 -3.22
N SER A 756 -22.48 -52.65 -3.83
CA SER A 756 -22.69 -51.22 -3.51
C SER A 756 -23.83 -50.59 -4.29
N THR A 757 -24.33 -49.46 -3.78
CA THR A 757 -25.17 -48.52 -4.53
C THR A 757 -24.34 -47.37 -5.07
N PHE A 758 -24.79 -46.67 -6.11
CA PHE A 758 -24.07 -45.51 -6.65
C PHE A 758 -23.66 -44.46 -5.59
N PRO A 759 -24.53 -44.06 -4.63
CA PRO A 759 -24.12 -43.15 -3.54
C PRO A 759 -22.93 -43.67 -2.71
N LYS A 760 -22.94 -44.97 -2.37
CA LYS A 760 -21.83 -45.61 -1.63
C LYS A 760 -20.57 -45.68 -2.48
N LEU A 761 -20.69 -46.05 -3.76
CA LEU A 761 -19.57 -46.11 -4.69
C LEU A 761 -18.91 -44.75 -4.90
N LEU A 762 -19.70 -43.67 -5.03
CA LEU A 762 -19.19 -42.30 -5.14
C LEU A 762 -18.42 -41.87 -3.89
N HIS A 763 -18.87 -42.28 -2.71
CA HIS A 763 -18.17 -42.03 -1.45
C HIS A 763 -16.84 -42.80 -1.38
N HIS A 764 -16.86 -44.11 -1.67
CA HIS A 764 -15.63 -44.94 -1.70
C HIS A 764 -14.64 -44.50 -2.78
N ALA A 765 -15.11 -43.96 -3.90
CA ALA A 765 -14.28 -43.37 -4.96
C ALA A 765 -13.83 -41.93 -4.65
N GLY A 766 -14.12 -41.40 -3.46
CA GLY A 766 -13.70 -40.05 -3.03
C GLY A 766 -14.33 -38.89 -3.82
N LEU A 767 -15.45 -39.13 -4.53
CA LEU A 767 -16.15 -38.11 -5.32
C LEU A 767 -17.06 -37.22 -4.47
N VAL A 768 -17.55 -37.75 -3.35
CA VAL A 768 -18.40 -37.07 -2.36
C VAL A 768 -17.91 -37.36 -0.95
N SER A 769 -18.15 -36.42 -0.03
CA SER A 769 -17.70 -36.49 1.37
C SER A 769 -18.59 -37.39 2.23
N THR A 770 -19.87 -37.54 1.85
CA THR A 770 -20.85 -38.36 2.56
C THR A 770 -21.75 -39.10 1.56
N ILE A 771 -22.31 -40.24 1.98
CA ILE A 771 -23.25 -41.02 1.16
C ILE A 771 -24.51 -40.19 0.85
N SER A 772 -25.00 -39.40 1.83
CA SER A 772 -26.17 -38.53 1.67
C SER A 772 -25.96 -37.43 0.62
N GLU A 773 -24.74 -36.88 0.53
CA GLU A 773 -24.36 -35.95 -0.55
C GLU A 773 -24.44 -36.64 -1.92
N GLY A 774 -23.95 -37.88 -2.02
CA GLY A 774 -24.06 -38.72 -3.22
C GLY A 774 -25.50 -38.91 -3.68
N SER A 775 -26.40 -39.32 -2.79
CA SER A 775 -27.84 -39.48 -3.09
C SER A 775 -28.48 -38.17 -3.57
N ARG A 776 -28.18 -37.04 -2.90
CA ARG A 776 -28.70 -35.73 -3.31
C ARG A 776 -28.27 -35.34 -4.73
N MET A 777 -27.00 -35.57 -5.05
CA MET A 777 -26.46 -35.25 -6.39
C MET A 777 -27.09 -36.13 -7.47
N ILE A 778 -27.33 -37.41 -7.20
CA ILE A 778 -27.99 -38.32 -8.13
C ILE A 778 -29.45 -37.90 -8.35
N LYS A 779 -30.20 -37.58 -7.28
CA LYS A 779 -31.59 -37.10 -7.37
C LYS A 779 -31.71 -35.82 -8.21
N ASN A 780 -30.70 -34.96 -8.16
CA ASN A 780 -30.62 -33.74 -8.97
C ASN A 780 -30.11 -33.99 -10.41
N GLY A 781 -29.96 -35.25 -10.83
CA GLY A 781 -29.48 -35.61 -12.16
C GLY A 781 -27.98 -35.36 -12.39
N GLY A 782 -27.19 -35.30 -11.33
CA GLY A 782 -25.76 -34.97 -11.39
C GLY A 782 -24.83 -36.13 -11.77
N LEU A 783 -25.30 -37.37 -11.81
CA LEU A 783 -24.46 -38.54 -12.07
C LEU A 783 -24.55 -38.99 -13.53
N TYR A 784 -23.38 -39.20 -14.14
CA TYR A 784 -23.23 -39.78 -15.46
C TYR A 784 -22.26 -40.96 -15.41
N VAL A 785 -22.59 -42.05 -16.10
CA VAL A 785 -21.76 -43.26 -16.23
C VAL A 785 -21.48 -43.50 -17.70
N ILE A 786 -20.27 -43.95 -18.05
CA ILE A 786 -19.95 -44.31 -19.43
C ILE A 786 -20.41 -45.73 -19.73
N ASN A 787 -21.14 -45.91 -20.83
CA ASN A 787 -21.36 -47.22 -21.44
C ASN A 787 -20.88 -47.16 -22.90
N ALA A 788 -19.88 -48.00 -23.23
CA ALA A 788 -19.39 -48.30 -24.58
C ALA A 788 -19.14 -47.11 -25.54
N THR A 789 -18.88 -45.89 -25.01
CA THR A 789 -18.48 -44.59 -25.65
C THR A 789 -19.37 -43.37 -25.33
N LYS A 790 -20.51 -43.50 -24.62
CA LYS A 790 -21.35 -42.35 -24.24
C LYS A 790 -21.68 -42.27 -22.76
N PHE A 791 -21.73 -41.05 -22.23
CA PHE A 791 -22.20 -40.77 -20.87
C PHE A 791 -23.73 -40.88 -20.80
N MET A 792 -24.22 -41.82 -20.00
CA MET A 792 -25.64 -41.97 -19.67
C MET A 792 -25.91 -41.38 -18.29
N GLN A 793 -26.97 -40.57 -18.20
CA GLN A 793 -27.40 -39.96 -16.94
C GLN A 793 -28.16 -40.98 -16.09
N VAL A 794 -27.76 -41.17 -14.83
CA VAL A 794 -28.41 -42.09 -13.90
C VAL A 794 -29.37 -41.29 -13.01
N ARG A 795 -30.67 -41.61 -13.03
CA ARG A 795 -31.73 -40.84 -12.33
C ARG A 795 -32.48 -41.61 -11.24
N THR A 796 -32.30 -42.93 -11.09
CA THR A 796 -33.10 -43.75 -10.16
C THR A 796 -32.23 -44.53 -9.17
N GLU A 797 -32.67 -44.59 -7.91
CA GLU A 797 -32.07 -45.32 -6.79
C GLU A 797 -32.45 -46.82 -6.77
N THR A 798 -32.65 -47.46 -7.93
CA THR A 798 -32.93 -48.90 -7.97
C THR A 798 -31.62 -49.71 -7.91
N PRO A 799 -31.47 -50.70 -7.00
CA PRO A 799 -30.21 -51.46 -6.79
C PRO A 799 -29.79 -52.44 -7.91
N ALA A 800 -30.02 -52.15 -9.19
CA ALA A 800 -29.64 -53.05 -10.29
C ALA A 800 -29.20 -52.20 -11.50
N GLN A 801 -28.01 -52.31 -12.09
CA GLN A 801 -26.93 -53.29 -12.02
C GLN A 801 -25.61 -52.52 -12.22
N ILE A 802 -24.84 -52.18 -11.17
CA ILE A 802 -23.46 -51.66 -11.35
C ILE A 802 -22.63 -52.60 -12.25
N PRO A 803 -22.78 -53.94 -12.16
CA PRO A 803 -22.08 -54.87 -13.06
C PRO A 803 -22.40 -54.69 -14.55
N SER A 804 -23.57 -54.16 -14.91
CA SER A 804 -23.94 -53.93 -16.32
C SER A 804 -23.21 -52.74 -16.96
N PHE A 805 -22.61 -51.88 -16.14
CA PHE A 805 -21.84 -50.71 -16.59
C PHE A 805 -20.33 -50.96 -16.54
N LEU A 806 -19.88 -52.15 -16.10
CA LEU A 806 -18.47 -52.51 -16.11
C LEU A 806 -18.06 -52.91 -17.53
N ASP A 807 -17.14 -52.15 -18.12
CA ASP A 807 -16.41 -52.59 -19.29
C ASP A 807 -15.11 -53.25 -18.81
N THR A 808 -15.00 -54.57 -19.00
CA THR A 808 -13.75 -55.34 -18.82
C THR A 808 -13.00 -55.07 -17.51
N LYS A 809 -13.74 -54.94 -16.38
CA LYS A 809 -13.28 -54.64 -15.00
C LYS A 809 -13.09 -53.16 -14.63
N SER A 810 -13.55 -52.21 -15.45
CA SER A 810 -13.48 -50.78 -15.13
C SER A 810 -14.81 -50.05 -15.29
N LEU A 811 -15.01 -49.01 -14.48
CA LEU A 811 -16.19 -48.14 -14.48
C LEU A 811 -15.76 -46.68 -14.46
N ILE A 812 -16.36 -45.86 -15.33
CA ILE A 812 -16.05 -44.44 -15.40
C ILE A 812 -17.28 -43.64 -15.00
N VAL A 813 -17.13 -42.86 -13.94
CA VAL A 813 -18.19 -42.06 -13.35
C VAL A 813 -17.85 -40.57 -13.42
N ARG A 814 -18.84 -39.77 -13.78
CA ARG A 814 -18.76 -38.30 -13.75
C ARG A 814 -19.87 -37.74 -12.87
N LEU A 815 -19.48 -36.93 -11.90
CA LEU A 815 -20.38 -36.16 -11.04
C LEU A 815 -20.33 -34.68 -11.45
N GLY A 816 -21.46 -34.15 -11.91
CA GLY A 816 -21.57 -32.78 -12.41
C GLY A 816 -20.78 -32.56 -13.72
N LYS A 817 -20.20 -31.36 -13.88
CA LYS A 817 -19.49 -30.96 -15.11
C LYS A 817 -17.99 -31.34 -15.12
N SER A 818 -17.36 -31.52 -13.97
CA SER A 818 -15.90 -31.58 -13.87
C SER A 818 -15.32 -32.71 -13.03
N LYS A 819 -16.08 -33.35 -12.13
CA LYS A 819 -15.55 -34.45 -11.30
C LYS A 819 -15.69 -35.77 -12.05
N VAL A 820 -14.60 -36.28 -12.63
CA VAL A 820 -14.56 -37.58 -13.33
C VAL A 820 -13.58 -38.50 -12.61
N ARG A 821 -13.92 -39.78 -12.44
CA ARG A 821 -13.02 -40.81 -11.90
C ARG A 821 -13.17 -42.13 -12.66
N MET A 822 -12.07 -42.86 -12.77
CA MET A 822 -12.03 -44.27 -13.16
C MET A 822 -12.02 -45.11 -11.89
N ILE A 823 -12.83 -46.17 -11.88
CA ILE A 823 -12.88 -47.17 -10.82
C ILE A 823 -12.49 -48.50 -11.46
N GLU A 824 -11.42 -49.11 -11.00
CA GLU A 824 -10.98 -50.45 -11.42
C GLU A 824 -11.38 -51.48 -10.36
N ALA A 825 -12.03 -52.57 -10.80
CA ALA A 825 -12.35 -53.71 -9.96
C ALA A 825 -11.12 -54.62 -9.82
N ILE A 826 -10.69 -54.86 -8.58
CA ILE A 826 -9.61 -55.82 -8.28
C ILE A 826 -10.17 -57.06 -7.56
N GLU A 827 -9.69 -58.23 -7.95
CA GLU A 827 -9.92 -59.49 -7.23
C GLU A 827 -9.11 -59.46 -5.95
N VAL A 828 -9.79 -59.64 -4.81
CA VAL A 828 -9.13 -59.88 -3.53
C VAL A 828 -9.02 -61.40 -3.40
N PRO A 829 -7.81 -61.98 -3.29
CA PRO A 829 -7.68 -63.41 -3.03
C PRO A 829 -8.32 -63.71 -1.67
N ASP A 830 -9.22 -64.69 -1.63
CA ASP A 830 -9.73 -65.23 -0.37
C ASP A 830 -8.54 -65.61 0.50
N LYS A 831 -8.44 -65.02 1.70
CA LYS A 831 -7.46 -65.45 2.69
C LYS A 831 -7.69 -66.93 3.00
N PRO A 832 -6.64 -67.77 3.09
CA PRO A 832 -6.74 -68.99 3.87
C PRO A 832 -6.97 -68.69 5.35
#